data_AF-A0A6C0EMF6-F1
#
_entry.id   AF-A0A6C0EMF6-F1
#
_cell.length_a   1.000
_cell.length_b   1.000
_cell.length_c   1.000
_cell.angle_alpha   90.00
_cell.angle_beta   90.00
_cell.angle_gamma   90.00
#
_symmetry.space_group_name_H-M   'P 1'
#
loop_
_entity.id
_entity.type
_entity.pdbx_description
1 polymer ?
#
loop_
_entity_poly.entity_id
_entity_poly.type
_entity_poly.pdbx_seq_one_letter_code
_entity_poly.pdbx_strand_id
1 'polypeptide(L)'
;MVYVGLNGFGRIGKSIFLQLLNHKTLKIKAINVTKFELENLASYLENDSTHHYNKNWILKIIDETKFSINGETIHMFSQRDAGQLNWKKHDNIEYVIDCTGAYLTQDACKKHNVEYVVMCAPPKDNSPQFVVNVNEEKYRGENIVSNASCTTNSISPVLGFLEKKYKIVKANFTTIHATTASQNTIDTNHFNNRTSRSIINNIIPHSTGASKSIKALIPSLGGKVKGTSLRVPVNNVSIIDLNVTLSENVKIDELMDEMEKSGYILINKRKLVSSDFNTTTMPSIVDKDASMQLTDNEYKLMIWYDNEWSYSAQVIRLTEYMAKYNYATNNQVHPNFITNFDFQNREVILRVDWNIPFNKTDYSINDDFRIVSSLKTIEYILEQNPKRIMIISHLGRPKGNGYEEEYSWKHFMKHLQSYFNEQLHLLENGISIETLNELQENKHRLYLLENIRFHGEETKYNGTNNEIVDLYNKMGTIFVNDAFGCMHRGHMSITGFNGEEKAFGFLVQNEINCLELINKNINHEKILAIVGGGKMDDKIALLGELSKKVDGIYVSGGNINSIMKNDKYKNYIEEIKNNKSKIYLMKDGLASSDLNVPGTYYKSENLPKNNYFFDIGMQSIIELNNIIQEYDIIFWNGTLGVVENDLYSYGSRTLLELLIKSGKKIIVGGGDTACFVNKNNHNFYYVSTGGGASIDYISNGSLAGMKYFL
;
A
#
# COMPACT_ATOMS: atom_id res chain seq x y z
N MET A 1 11.61 -3.21 -1.61
CA MET A 1 12.10 -2.86 -2.96
C MET A 1 10.91 -2.31 -3.74
N VAL A 2 11.08 -1.28 -4.56
CA VAL A 2 9.95 -0.54 -5.17
C VAL A 2 10.10 -0.54 -6.68
N TYR A 3 9.04 -0.93 -7.40
CA TYR A 3 9.03 -0.97 -8.86
C TYR A 3 8.51 0.33 -9.46
N VAL A 4 9.26 0.86 -10.41
CA VAL A 4 9.03 2.19 -10.99
C VAL A 4 8.85 2.07 -12.51
N GLY A 5 7.86 2.78 -13.03
CA GLY A 5 7.65 3.04 -14.45
C GLY A 5 8.16 4.44 -14.81
N LEU A 6 8.73 4.58 -16.00
CA LEU A 6 9.23 5.86 -16.49
C LEU A 6 8.44 6.29 -17.73
N ASN A 7 7.67 7.37 -17.63
CA ASN A 7 6.98 7.93 -18.79
C ASN A 7 7.80 9.03 -19.44
N GLY A 8 8.23 8.82 -20.68
CA GLY A 8 9.09 9.74 -21.41
C GLY A 8 10.57 9.40 -21.27
N PHE A 9 11.17 8.98 -22.37
CA PHE A 9 12.58 8.55 -22.44
C PHE A 9 13.46 9.57 -23.18
N GLY A 10 13.25 10.86 -22.90
CA GLY A 10 14.12 11.96 -23.36
C GLY A 10 15.34 12.13 -22.45
N ARG A 11 15.97 13.31 -22.45
CA ARG A 11 17.22 13.55 -21.68
C ARG A 11 17.05 13.32 -20.17
N ILE A 12 15.98 13.82 -19.55
CA ILE A 12 15.69 13.57 -18.12
C ILE A 12 15.39 12.09 -17.87
N GLY A 13 14.51 11.48 -18.68
CA GLY A 13 14.18 10.06 -18.55
C GLY A 13 15.40 9.15 -18.68
N LYS A 14 16.26 9.41 -19.68
CA LYS A 14 17.53 8.70 -19.88
C LYS A 14 18.45 8.83 -18.66
N SER A 15 18.61 10.04 -18.12
CA SER A 15 19.42 10.28 -16.91
C SER A 15 18.88 9.57 -15.67
N ILE A 16 17.55 9.57 -15.47
CA ILE A 16 16.91 8.80 -14.39
C ILE A 16 17.15 7.29 -14.60
N PHE A 17 16.96 6.81 -15.83
CA PHE A 17 17.17 5.41 -16.17
C PHE A 17 18.58 4.91 -15.86
N LEU A 18 19.58 5.65 -16.33
CA LEU A 18 20.99 5.34 -16.09
C LEU A 18 21.36 5.34 -14.60
N GLN A 19 20.84 6.30 -13.83
CA GLN A 19 21.07 6.37 -12.39
C GLN A 19 20.38 5.23 -11.63
N LEU A 20 19.25 4.71 -12.14
CA LEU A 20 18.51 3.62 -11.52
C LEU A 20 19.03 2.22 -11.82
N LEU A 21 19.94 2.03 -12.79
CA LEU A 21 20.49 0.71 -13.15
C LEU A 21 21.12 -0.04 -11.97
N ASN A 22 21.86 0.67 -11.11
CA ASN A 22 22.55 0.09 -9.95
C ASN A 22 21.93 0.52 -8.62
N HIS A 23 20.70 1.02 -8.67
CA HIS A 23 20.05 1.57 -7.50
C HIS A 23 19.48 0.46 -6.60
N LYS A 24 19.60 0.64 -5.28
CA LYS A 24 19.29 -0.40 -4.28
C LYS A 24 17.81 -0.49 -3.96
N THR A 25 17.10 0.64 -3.93
CA THR A 25 15.73 0.73 -3.44
C THR A 25 14.70 0.67 -4.56
N LEU A 26 14.82 1.60 -5.51
CA LEU A 26 13.99 1.72 -6.71
C LEU A 26 14.55 0.87 -7.86
N LYS A 27 13.67 0.15 -8.56
CA LYS A 27 13.98 -0.65 -9.75
C LYS A 27 13.05 -0.26 -10.90
N ILE A 28 13.61 0.08 -12.05
CA ILE A 28 12.80 0.34 -13.25
C ILE A 28 12.33 -0.99 -13.83
N LYS A 29 11.03 -1.11 -14.08
CA LYS A 29 10.42 -2.28 -14.74
C LYS A 29 9.79 -1.95 -16.09
N ALA A 30 9.48 -0.69 -16.33
CA ALA A 30 9.00 -0.25 -17.64
C ALA A 30 9.44 1.17 -18.01
N ILE A 31 9.63 1.40 -19.30
CA ILE A 31 9.81 2.71 -19.90
C ILE A 31 8.75 2.93 -20.99
N ASN A 32 8.23 4.15 -21.14
CA ASN A 32 7.38 4.52 -22.27
C ASN A 32 8.09 5.55 -23.15
N VAL A 33 8.20 5.22 -24.44
CA VAL A 33 8.83 6.06 -25.44
C VAL A 33 8.13 5.91 -26.79
N THR A 34 7.69 7.03 -27.36
CA THR A 34 7.03 7.01 -28.67
C THR A 34 8.05 7.19 -29.78
N LYS A 35 7.88 6.48 -30.91
CA LYS A 35 8.76 6.58 -32.09
C LYS A 35 10.22 6.21 -31.78
N PHE A 36 10.43 5.11 -31.09
CA PHE A 36 11.74 4.58 -30.76
C PHE A 36 11.78 3.08 -31.05
N GLU A 37 12.77 2.66 -31.81
CA GLU A 37 13.03 1.24 -32.14
C GLU A 37 14.01 0.69 -31.10
N LEU A 38 13.68 -0.46 -30.52
CA LEU A 38 14.41 -1.02 -29.38
C LEU A 38 15.84 -1.43 -29.75
N GLU A 39 16.07 -1.76 -31.01
CA GLU A 39 17.37 -2.05 -31.62
C GLU A 39 18.36 -0.89 -31.42
N ASN A 40 17.86 0.34 -31.33
CA ASN A 40 18.67 1.54 -31.13
C ASN A 40 18.97 1.82 -29.65
N LEU A 41 18.43 1.04 -28.70
CA LEU A 41 18.57 1.30 -27.26
C LEU A 41 20.03 1.31 -26.80
N ALA A 42 20.82 0.31 -27.20
CA ALA A 42 22.24 0.25 -26.85
C ALA A 42 22.98 1.51 -27.31
N SER A 43 22.84 1.87 -28.60
CA SER A 43 23.45 3.07 -29.16
C SER A 43 22.98 4.35 -28.46
N TYR A 44 21.68 4.47 -28.15
CA TYR A 44 21.13 5.62 -27.45
C TYR A 44 21.70 5.78 -26.03
N LEU A 45 21.90 4.66 -25.31
CA LEU A 45 22.49 4.64 -23.97
C LEU A 45 24.02 4.77 -24.00
N GLU A 46 24.70 4.33 -25.04
CA GLU A 46 26.16 4.44 -25.18
C GLU A 46 26.59 5.83 -25.64
N ASN A 47 25.77 6.51 -26.44
CA ASN A 47 26.13 7.79 -27.04
C ASN A 47 25.48 8.96 -26.28
N ASP A 48 26.28 9.74 -25.56
CA ASP A 48 25.88 11.00 -24.94
C ASP A 48 26.97 12.06 -25.12
N SER A 49 26.59 13.22 -25.63
CA SER A 49 27.50 14.34 -25.90
C SER A 49 27.70 15.28 -24.71
N THR A 50 27.02 15.02 -23.58
CA THR A 50 26.99 15.91 -22.42
C THR A 50 27.46 15.19 -21.16
N HIS A 51 26.93 13.98 -20.91
CA HIS A 51 27.19 13.25 -19.69
C HIS A 51 28.24 12.15 -19.87
N HIS A 52 29.05 11.97 -18.83
CA HIS A 52 30.04 10.92 -18.74
C HIS A 52 29.65 10.00 -17.58
N TYR A 53 29.20 8.79 -17.90
CA TYR A 53 28.74 7.81 -16.92
C TYR A 53 29.33 6.44 -17.19
N ASN A 54 29.27 5.58 -16.17
CA ASN A 54 29.74 4.21 -16.26
C ASN A 54 28.86 3.42 -17.25
N LYS A 55 29.51 2.78 -18.24
CA LYS A 55 28.86 1.95 -19.27
C LYS A 55 29.04 0.46 -19.03
N ASN A 56 29.43 0.06 -17.82
CA ASN A 56 29.57 -1.33 -17.42
C ASN A 56 28.19 -1.93 -17.13
N TRP A 57 27.44 -2.20 -18.18
CA TRP A 57 26.19 -2.91 -18.14
C TRP A 57 26.06 -3.86 -19.34
N ILE A 58 25.31 -4.94 -19.16
CA ILE A 58 25.07 -5.92 -20.23
C ILE A 58 23.62 -5.77 -20.67
N LEU A 59 23.42 -5.27 -21.90
CA LEU A 59 22.10 -5.13 -22.50
C LEU A 59 21.84 -6.26 -23.49
N LYS A 60 20.67 -6.89 -23.39
CA LYS A 60 20.19 -7.90 -24.33
C LYS A 60 18.76 -7.59 -24.73
N ILE A 61 18.52 -7.41 -26.02
CA ILE A 61 17.15 -7.31 -26.56
C ILE A 61 16.52 -8.71 -26.50
N ILE A 62 15.30 -8.79 -25.96
CA ILE A 62 14.56 -10.04 -25.82
C ILE A 62 13.55 -10.16 -26.97
N ASP A 63 12.73 -9.14 -27.16
CA ASP A 63 11.74 -8.99 -28.23
C ASP A 63 11.48 -7.50 -28.50
N GLU A 64 10.60 -7.16 -29.44
CA GLU A 64 10.29 -5.77 -29.84
C GLU A 64 9.79 -4.86 -28.69
N THR A 65 9.33 -5.46 -27.59
CA THR A 65 8.72 -4.78 -26.44
C THR A 65 9.49 -4.99 -25.13
N LYS A 66 10.59 -5.76 -25.15
CA LYS A 66 11.34 -6.13 -23.94
C LYS A 66 12.83 -6.23 -24.19
N PHE A 67 13.58 -5.80 -23.18
CA PHE A 67 15.02 -6.01 -23.12
C PHE A 67 15.42 -6.37 -21.69
N SER A 68 16.61 -6.92 -21.51
CA SER A 68 17.24 -7.03 -20.20
C SER A 68 18.49 -6.15 -20.12
N ILE A 69 18.73 -5.58 -18.95
CA ILE A 69 19.95 -4.85 -18.62
C ILE A 69 20.45 -5.30 -17.25
N ASN A 70 21.70 -5.74 -17.15
CA ASN A 70 22.28 -6.34 -15.93
C ASN A 70 21.45 -7.52 -15.36
N GLY A 71 20.80 -8.29 -16.24
CA GLY A 71 19.93 -9.40 -15.86
C GLY A 71 18.50 -9.02 -15.47
N GLU A 72 18.20 -7.73 -15.31
CA GLU A 72 16.85 -7.24 -15.03
C GLU A 72 16.06 -7.06 -16.33
N THR A 73 14.87 -7.65 -16.42
CA THR A 73 13.97 -7.46 -17.58
C THR A 73 13.18 -6.16 -17.43
N ILE A 74 13.10 -5.39 -18.52
CA ILE A 74 12.40 -4.11 -18.60
C ILE A 74 11.48 -4.10 -19.84
N HIS A 75 10.25 -3.66 -19.63
CA HIS A 75 9.25 -3.47 -20.68
C HIS A 75 9.38 -2.10 -21.36
N MET A 76 9.22 -2.06 -22.68
CA MET A 76 9.10 -0.84 -23.44
C MET A 76 7.67 -0.69 -23.97
N PHE A 77 7.03 0.42 -23.59
CA PHE A 77 5.77 0.86 -24.18
C PHE A 77 6.03 1.93 -25.24
N SER A 78 5.11 2.01 -26.22
CA SER A 78 5.07 3.06 -27.23
C SER A 78 3.65 3.59 -27.35
N GLN A 79 3.19 4.30 -26.31
CA GLN A 79 1.85 4.89 -26.26
C GLN A 79 1.88 6.37 -25.89
N ARG A 80 1.02 7.16 -26.54
CA ARG A 80 0.87 8.59 -26.25
C ARG A 80 -0.11 8.86 -25.11
N ASP A 81 -1.16 8.04 -25.04
CA ASP A 81 -2.19 8.14 -24.03
C ASP A 81 -1.80 7.37 -22.78
N ALA A 82 -1.62 8.08 -21.67
CA ALA A 82 -1.28 7.47 -20.38
C ALA A 82 -2.34 6.46 -19.90
N GLY A 83 -3.61 6.63 -20.30
CA GLY A 83 -4.71 5.72 -19.97
C GLY A 83 -4.53 4.30 -20.52
N GLN A 84 -3.72 4.14 -21.57
CA GLN A 84 -3.45 2.85 -22.20
C GLN A 84 -2.14 2.22 -21.71
N LEU A 85 -1.37 2.93 -20.89
CA LEU A 85 -0.15 2.43 -20.27
C LEU A 85 -0.55 1.57 -19.07
N ASN A 86 -0.64 0.26 -19.29
CA ASN A 86 -1.05 -0.71 -18.27
C ASN A 86 0.08 -1.01 -17.26
N TRP A 87 0.57 -0.02 -16.52
CA TRP A 87 1.74 -0.16 -15.63
C TRP A 87 1.62 -1.35 -14.68
N LYS A 88 0.43 -1.58 -14.09
CA LYS A 88 0.21 -2.67 -13.13
C LYS A 88 0.37 -4.08 -13.72
N LYS A 89 0.09 -4.26 -15.01
CA LYS A 89 0.22 -5.58 -15.69
C LYS A 89 1.68 -6.04 -15.77
N HIS A 90 2.61 -5.09 -15.69
CA HIS A 90 4.03 -5.31 -15.87
C HIS A 90 4.72 -5.10 -14.51
N ASP A 91 4.90 -6.20 -13.76
CA ASP A 91 5.64 -6.26 -12.50
C ASP A 91 5.12 -5.38 -11.34
N ASN A 92 3.80 -5.17 -11.20
CA ASN A 92 3.20 -4.42 -10.08
C ASN A 92 3.83 -3.02 -9.88
N ILE A 93 4.02 -2.25 -10.96
CA ILE A 93 4.51 -0.88 -10.87
C ILE A 93 3.49 0.01 -10.13
N GLU A 94 3.93 0.56 -8.99
CA GLU A 94 3.14 1.45 -8.12
C GLU A 94 3.55 2.93 -8.24
N TYR A 95 4.75 3.20 -8.76
CA TYR A 95 5.29 4.55 -8.93
C TYR A 95 5.58 4.82 -10.39
N VAL A 96 5.11 5.95 -10.91
CA VAL A 96 5.50 6.45 -12.23
C VAL A 96 6.18 7.80 -12.09
N ILE A 97 7.33 7.93 -12.76
CA ILE A 97 8.01 9.21 -12.94
C ILE A 97 7.64 9.73 -14.34
N ASP A 98 6.97 10.88 -14.41
CA ASP A 98 6.58 11.51 -15.68
C ASP A 98 7.58 12.59 -16.10
N CYS A 99 8.34 12.27 -17.15
CA CYS A 99 9.34 13.13 -17.77
C CYS A 99 8.84 13.77 -19.09
N THR A 100 7.56 13.67 -19.43
CA THR A 100 7.04 14.14 -20.73
C THR A 100 6.72 15.63 -20.75
N GLY A 101 6.38 16.20 -19.58
CA GLY A 101 5.85 17.56 -19.48
C GLY A 101 4.44 17.74 -20.04
N ALA A 102 3.78 16.66 -20.49
CA ALA A 102 2.39 16.69 -20.95
C ALA A 102 1.40 16.57 -19.80
N TYR A 103 1.76 15.82 -18.75
CA TYR A 103 0.92 15.52 -17.59
C TYR A 103 1.34 16.38 -16.39
N LEU A 104 0.90 17.63 -16.36
CA LEU A 104 1.28 18.63 -15.35
C LEU A 104 0.12 19.08 -14.45
N THR A 105 -0.90 18.23 -14.31
CA THR A 105 -2.06 18.47 -13.43
C THR A 105 -2.49 17.15 -12.79
N GLN A 106 -3.15 17.20 -11.64
CA GLN A 106 -3.72 16.02 -10.98
C GLN A 106 -4.55 15.18 -11.94
N ASP A 107 -5.49 15.80 -12.65
CA ASP A 107 -6.43 15.09 -13.53
C ASP A 107 -5.75 14.48 -14.76
N ALA A 108 -4.72 15.15 -15.29
CA ALA A 108 -3.91 14.56 -16.35
C ALA A 108 -3.13 13.34 -15.83
N CYS A 109 -2.46 13.47 -14.67
CA CYS A 109 -1.65 12.40 -14.09
C CYS A 109 -2.48 11.18 -13.65
N LYS A 110 -3.73 11.35 -13.23
CA LYS A 110 -4.65 10.24 -12.90
C LYS A 110 -4.80 9.24 -14.05
N LYS A 111 -4.64 9.69 -15.31
CA LYS A 111 -4.69 8.81 -16.49
C LYS A 111 -3.64 7.71 -16.47
N HIS A 112 -2.55 7.85 -15.72
CA HIS A 112 -1.58 6.77 -15.58
C HIS A 112 -2.16 5.54 -14.87
N ASN A 113 -3.29 5.62 -14.15
CA ASN A 113 -3.88 4.45 -13.47
C ASN A 113 -2.90 3.72 -12.53
N VAL A 114 -2.05 4.49 -11.86
CA VAL A 114 -1.00 4.03 -10.93
C VAL A 114 -1.14 4.77 -9.61
N GLU A 115 -0.59 4.21 -8.52
CA GLU A 115 -0.81 4.74 -7.17
C GLU A 115 -0.11 6.07 -6.93
N TYR A 116 1.15 6.19 -7.38
CA TYR A 116 1.95 7.38 -7.18
C TYR A 116 2.54 7.91 -8.49
N VAL A 117 2.47 9.22 -8.71
CA VAL A 117 3.04 9.89 -9.89
C VAL A 117 3.89 11.08 -9.46
N VAL A 118 5.12 11.14 -9.97
CA VAL A 118 6.05 12.26 -9.77
C VAL A 118 6.21 13.02 -11.08
N MET A 119 5.75 14.28 -11.11
CA MET A 119 5.95 15.19 -12.25
C MET A 119 7.37 15.74 -12.26
N CYS A 120 8.09 15.61 -13.37
CA CYS A 120 9.40 16.25 -13.60
C CYS A 120 9.28 17.68 -14.16
N ALA A 121 8.27 18.43 -13.74
CA ALA A 121 8.15 19.86 -14.02
C ALA A 121 7.21 20.53 -13.01
N PRO A 122 7.22 21.88 -12.89
CA PRO A 122 6.25 22.60 -12.07
C PRO A 122 4.81 22.33 -12.52
N PRO A 123 3.85 22.17 -11.59
CA PRO A 123 2.48 21.88 -11.94
C PRO A 123 1.79 23.10 -12.56
N LYS A 124 0.83 22.84 -13.44
CA LYS A 124 -0.07 23.84 -14.03
C LYS A 124 -1.29 24.12 -13.14
N ASP A 125 -1.52 23.29 -12.14
CA ASP A 125 -2.56 23.44 -11.12
C ASP A 125 -1.94 23.63 -9.72
N ASN A 126 -2.72 23.36 -8.67
CA ASN A 126 -2.30 23.46 -7.28
C ASN A 126 -1.70 22.15 -6.73
N SER A 127 -1.22 21.24 -7.59
CA SER A 127 -0.57 20.02 -7.12
C SER A 127 0.56 20.31 -6.13
N PRO A 128 0.71 19.50 -5.08
CA PRO A 128 1.76 19.68 -4.09
C PRO A 128 3.14 19.53 -4.73
N GLN A 129 4.07 20.37 -4.29
CA GLN A 129 5.45 20.40 -4.76
C GLN A 129 6.38 20.06 -3.60
N PHE A 130 7.36 19.21 -3.86
CA PHE A 130 8.36 18.82 -2.87
C PHE A 130 9.76 18.89 -3.47
N VAL A 131 10.68 19.49 -2.71
CA VAL A 131 12.12 19.53 -3.00
C VAL A 131 12.85 19.02 -1.77
N VAL A 132 13.78 18.09 -1.99
CA VAL A 132 14.54 17.44 -0.91
C VAL A 132 15.48 18.46 -0.24
N ASN A 133 15.52 18.45 1.09
CA ASN A 133 16.08 19.40 2.05
C ASN A 133 15.46 20.79 2.07
N VAL A 134 14.18 20.86 1.71
CA VAL A 134 13.44 22.12 1.73
C VAL A 134 12.09 21.93 2.41
N ASN A 135 11.31 20.95 1.95
CA ASN A 135 9.97 20.73 2.45
C ASN A 135 9.47 19.29 2.31
N GLU A 136 10.32 18.33 1.96
CA GLU A 136 9.96 16.92 1.84
C GLU A 136 9.37 16.35 3.14
N GLU A 137 9.76 16.90 4.30
CA GLU A 137 9.20 16.54 5.59
C GLU A 137 7.71 16.91 5.75
N LYS A 138 7.15 17.67 4.80
CA LYS A 138 5.72 17.99 4.71
C LYS A 138 4.94 17.02 3.84
N TYR A 139 5.59 16.08 3.16
CA TYR A 139 4.90 15.03 2.41
C TYR A 139 4.08 14.15 3.37
N ARG A 140 2.80 13.91 3.04
CA ARG A 140 1.82 13.20 3.86
C ARG A 140 1.11 12.09 3.07
N GLY A 141 1.80 11.50 2.10
CA GLY A 141 1.25 10.37 1.33
C GLY A 141 0.49 10.80 0.07
N GLU A 142 0.70 12.01 -0.42
CA GLU A 142 0.03 12.51 -1.62
C GLU A 142 0.36 11.64 -2.85
N ASN A 143 -0.67 11.16 -3.55
CA ASN A 143 -0.50 10.30 -4.72
C ASN A 143 0.26 10.96 -5.86
N ILE A 144 -0.07 12.22 -6.16
CA ILE A 144 0.47 12.92 -7.32
C ILE A 144 1.16 14.20 -6.85
N VAL A 145 2.48 14.25 -7.07
CA VAL A 145 3.33 15.36 -6.64
C VAL A 145 4.21 15.87 -7.77
N SER A 146 4.74 17.07 -7.61
CA SER A 146 5.73 17.64 -8.53
C SER A 146 7.08 17.84 -7.84
N ASN A 147 8.16 17.47 -8.53
CA ASN A 147 9.53 17.81 -8.14
C ASN A 147 9.95 19.19 -8.70
N ALA A 148 9.01 20.09 -8.94
CA ALA A 148 9.25 21.44 -9.46
C ALA A 148 10.17 21.47 -10.71
N SER A 149 11.07 22.46 -10.81
CA SER A 149 12.03 22.59 -11.92
C SER A 149 13.48 22.41 -11.45
N CYS A 150 14.42 22.23 -12.40
CA CYS A 150 15.85 22.21 -12.12
C CYS A 150 16.35 23.48 -11.40
N THR A 151 15.97 24.68 -11.88
CA THR A 151 16.32 25.95 -11.21
C THR A 151 15.74 26.01 -9.80
N THR A 152 14.51 25.55 -9.60
CA THR A 152 13.88 25.50 -8.26
C THR A 152 14.64 24.55 -7.33
N ASN A 153 14.99 23.34 -7.79
CA ASN A 153 15.76 22.38 -7.01
C ASN A 153 17.15 22.89 -6.66
N SER A 154 17.75 23.73 -7.51
CA SER A 154 19.06 24.32 -7.24
C SER A 154 19.02 25.48 -6.25
N ILE A 155 18.07 26.40 -6.39
CA ILE A 155 18.06 27.61 -5.54
C ILE A 155 17.42 27.38 -4.17
N SER A 156 16.45 26.46 -4.08
CA SER A 156 15.64 26.28 -2.88
C SER A 156 16.41 25.75 -1.67
N PRO A 157 17.40 24.84 -1.79
CA PRO A 157 18.23 24.43 -0.65
C PRO A 157 19.00 25.61 -0.03
N VAL A 158 19.58 26.50 -0.85
CA VAL A 158 20.28 27.70 -0.37
C VAL A 158 19.29 28.66 0.30
N LEU A 159 18.17 28.96 -0.34
CA LEU A 159 17.15 29.85 0.25
C LEU A 159 16.54 29.29 1.53
N GLY A 160 16.26 27.98 1.57
CA GLY A 160 15.72 27.29 2.74
C GLY A 160 16.69 27.32 3.92
N PHE A 161 17.97 27.08 3.67
CA PHE A 161 19.02 27.21 4.67
C PHE A 161 19.11 28.64 5.23
N LEU A 162 19.22 29.64 4.35
CA LEU A 162 19.33 31.05 4.72
C LEU A 162 18.08 31.54 5.49
N GLU A 163 16.88 31.18 5.05
CA GLU A 163 15.63 31.55 5.69
C GLU A 163 15.46 30.90 7.07
N LYS A 164 15.88 29.63 7.20
CA LYS A 164 15.80 28.91 8.48
C LYS A 164 16.75 29.51 9.51
N LYS A 165 17.98 29.85 9.11
CA LYS A 165 19.06 30.24 10.03
C LYS A 165 19.18 31.75 10.26
N TYR A 166 19.06 32.57 9.21
CA TYR A 166 19.39 34.00 9.25
C TYR A 166 18.23 34.93 8.87
N LYS A 167 17.09 34.36 8.43
CA LYS A 167 15.89 35.07 7.95
C LYS A 167 16.13 36.01 6.77
N ILE A 168 15.48 35.75 5.63
CA ILE A 168 15.61 36.57 4.43
C ILE A 168 14.66 37.76 4.51
N VAL A 169 15.19 38.96 4.31
CA VAL A 169 14.43 40.20 4.16
C VAL A 169 13.86 40.29 2.74
N LYS A 170 14.73 40.17 1.74
CA LYS A 170 14.42 40.21 0.31
C LYS A 170 15.50 39.48 -0.49
N ALA A 171 15.16 38.96 -1.66
CA ALA A 171 16.14 38.43 -2.60
C ALA A 171 15.68 38.61 -4.05
N ASN A 172 16.64 38.77 -4.96
CA ASN A 172 16.38 38.61 -6.38
C ASN A 172 17.41 37.65 -6.99
N PHE A 173 17.06 37.06 -8.12
CA PHE A 173 18.02 36.23 -8.83
C PHE A 173 17.86 36.30 -10.34
N THR A 174 18.96 36.08 -11.05
CA THR A 174 18.95 35.80 -12.48
C THR A 174 19.52 34.41 -12.71
N THR A 175 18.75 33.51 -13.31
CA THR A 175 19.28 32.23 -13.77
C THR A 175 19.84 32.40 -15.18
N ILE A 176 21.16 32.25 -15.31
CA ILE A 176 21.87 32.09 -16.57
C ILE A 176 21.76 30.61 -16.93
N HIS A 177 20.72 30.31 -17.68
CA HIS A 177 20.25 28.97 -17.92
C HIS A 177 20.75 28.46 -19.27
N ALA A 178 21.29 27.24 -19.26
CA ALA A 178 21.64 26.48 -20.44
C ALA A 178 20.46 26.35 -21.42
N THR A 179 20.80 26.07 -22.66
CA THR A 179 19.83 25.83 -23.73
C THR A 179 18.93 24.65 -23.37
N THR A 180 17.66 24.74 -23.71
CA THR A 180 16.70 23.63 -23.60
C THR A 180 16.09 23.34 -24.98
N ALA A 181 15.38 22.23 -25.12
CA ALA A 181 14.67 21.88 -26.35
C ALA A 181 13.61 22.92 -26.79
N SER A 182 13.24 23.87 -25.92
CA SER A 182 12.31 24.95 -26.25
C SER A 182 12.96 26.14 -26.96
N GLN A 183 14.30 26.17 -27.05
CA GLN A 183 15.04 27.18 -27.81
C GLN A 183 15.42 26.61 -29.18
N ASN A 184 15.32 27.45 -30.21
CA ASN A 184 15.62 27.03 -31.57
C ASN A 184 17.12 27.17 -31.90
N THR A 185 17.65 26.23 -32.67
CA THR A 185 19.02 26.28 -33.18
C THR A 185 19.20 27.34 -34.25
N ILE A 186 18.15 27.62 -35.03
CA ILE A 186 18.08 28.65 -36.07
C ILE A 186 16.81 29.49 -35.90
N ASP A 187 16.75 30.65 -36.55
CA ASP A 187 15.57 31.51 -36.51
C ASP A 187 14.34 30.79 -37.10
N THR A 188 13.19 30.91 -36.43
CA THR A 188 11.89 30.37 -36.85
C THR A 188 10.89 31.49 -37.12
N ASN A 189 9.82 31.19 -37.87
CA ASN A 189 8.79 32.17 -38.26
C ASN A 189 7.85 32.59 -37.11
N HIS A 190 8.07 32.12 -35.87
CA HIS A 190 7.24 32.41 -34.70
C HIS A 190 7.68 33.67 -33.94
N PHE A 191 7.58 34.86 -34.54
CA PHE A 191 8.16 36.11 -33.99
C PHE A 191 7.51 36.70 -32.72
N ASN A 192 6.48 36.07 -32.14
CA ASN A 192 5.82 36.54 -30.92
C ASN A 192 6.65 36.29 -29.64
N ASN A 193 7.75 35.53 -29.73
CA ASN A 193 8.63 35.23 -28.60
C ASN A 193 10.10 35.35 -29.02
N ARG A 194 10.95 35.90 -28.15
CA ARG A 194 12.40 35.98 -28.35
C ARG A 194 13.05 34.60 -28.56
N THR A 195 12.44 33.53 -28.06
CA THR A 195 12.91 32.14 -28.28
C THR A 195 12.77 31.66 -29.73
N SER A 196 12.15 32.45 -30.62
CA SER A 196 12.14 32.17 -32.05
C SER A 196 13.47 32.42 -32.73
N ARG A 197 14.40 33.13 -32.07
CA ARG A 197 15.76 33.41 -32.56
C ARG A 197 16.73 32.29 -32.19
N SER A 198 17.76 32.10 -33.01
CA SER A 198 18.83 31.13 -32.81
C SER A 198 19.50 31.29 -31.44
N ILE A 199 19.63 30.21 -30.68
CA ILE A 199 20.33 30.22 -29.39
C ILE A 199 21.85 30.27 -29.53
N ILE A 200 22.42 29.79 -30.65
CA ILE A 200 23.86 29.55 -30.83
C ILE A 200 24.69 30.83 -30.67
N ASN A 201 24.14 31.97 -31.10
CA ASN A 201 24.83 33.26 -31.09
C ASN A 201 24.07 34.35 -30.31
N ASN A 202 23.07 33.97 -29.48
CA ASN A 202 22.28 34.93 -28.73
C ASN A 202 22.21 34.57 -27.24
N ILE A 203 22.12 35.61 -26.41
CA ILE A 203 21.65 35.49 -25.03
C ILE A 203 20.20 35.96 -25.02
N ILE A 204 19.26 35.06 -24.70
CA ILE A 204 17.83 35.32 -24.85
C ILE A 204 17.20 35.57 -23.48
N PRO A 205 16.74 36.79 -23.15
CA PRO A 205 16.05 37.01 -21.90
C PRO A 205 14.69 36.32 -21.88
N HIS A 206 14.38 35.68 -20.76
CA HIS A 206 13.18 34.86 -20.56
C HIS A 206 12.63 35.00 -19.14
N SER A 207 11.36 34.62 -18.94
CA SER A 207 10.75 34.52 -17.62
C SER A 207 11.16 33.21 -16.91
N THR A 208 11.04 33.17 -15.59
CA THR A 208 11.25 31.94 -14.81
C THR A 208 10.05 31.65 -13.91
N GLY A 209 9.64 30.39 -13.84
CA GLY A 209 8.59 29.92 -12.94
C GLY A 209 9.08 29.73 -11.49
N ALA A 210 10.39 29.79 -11.24
CA ALA A 210 10.97 29.41 -9.96
C ALA A 210 10.47 30.26 -8.78
N SER A 211 10.17 31.56 -8.98
CA SER A 211 9.58 32.39 -7.91
C SER A 211 8.22 31.88 -7.43
N LYS A 212 7.37 31.34 -8.33
CA LYS A 212 6.08 30.76 -7.95
C LYS A 212 6.28 29.49 -7.12
N SER A 213 7.20 28.62 -7.54
CA SER A 213 7.52 27.39 -6.81
C SER A 213 8.18 27.66 -5.46
N ILE A 214 9.08 28.65 -5.36
CA ILE A 214 9.70 29.03 -4.07
C ILE A 214 8.63 29.44 -3.05
N LYS A 215 7.62 30.20 -3.46
CA LYS A 215 6.48 30.54 -2.58
C LYS A 215 5.72 29.29 -2.11
N ALA A 216 5.56 28.29 -2.96
CA ALA A 216 4.88 27.04 -2.60
C ALA A 216 5.72 26.19 -1.63
N LEU A 217 7.04 26.11 -1.84
CA LEU A 217 7.97 25.32 -1.03
C LEU A 217 8.26 25.97 0.33
N ILE A 218 8.52 27.29 0.32
CA ILE A 218 8.90 28.10 1.48
C ILE A 218 7.95 29.31 1.59
N PRO A 219 6.75 29.14 2.19
CA PRO A 219 5.72 30.18 2.21
C PRO A 219 6.15 31.53 2.83
N SER A 220 7.07 31.52 3.79
CA SER A 220 7.61 32.75 4.42
C SER A 220 8.41 33.64 3.46
N LEU A 221 8.82 33.11 2.30
CA LEU A 221 9.46 33.84 1.22
C LEU A 221 8.48 34.40 0.18
N GLY A 222 7.17 34.21 0.39
CA GLY A 222 6.13 34.77 -0.46
C GLY A 222 6.26 36.28 -0.62
N GLY A 223 6.45 36.74 -1.87
CA GLY A 223 6.61 38.16 -2.18
C GLY A 223 8.03 38.73 -1.95
N LYS A 224 8.92 38.00 -1.27
CA LYS A 224 10.29 38.43 -0.98
C LYS A 224 11.30 38.07 -2.07
N VAL A 225 11.03 37.01 -2.85
CA VAL A 225 11.97 36.46 -3.83
C VAL A 225 11.43 36.63 -5.26
N LYS A 226 12.18 37.34 -6.12
CA LYS A 226 11.82 37.56 -7.53
C LYS A 226 12.96 37.14 -8.47
N GLY A 227 12.61 36.46 -9.56
CA GLY A 227 13.58 35.88 -10.47
C GLY A 227 13.38 36.30 -11.93
N THR A 228 14.48 36.37 -12.66
CA THR A 228 14.54 36.48 -14.13
C THR A 228 15.45 35.39 -14.71
N SER A 229 15.43 35.20 -16.03
CA SER A 229 16.28 34.21 -16.71
C SER A 229 16.91 34.78 -17.97
N LEU A 230 18.12 34.31 -18.26
CA LEU A 230 18.80 34.46 -19.54
C LEU A 230 19.09 33.06 -20.08
N ARG A 231 18.77 32.79 -21.35
CA ARG A 231 19.18 31.56 -22.04
C ARG A 231 20.51 31.79 -22.74
N VAL A 232 21.46 30.87 -22.55
CA VAL A 232 22.82 30.97 -23.12
C VAL A 232 23.18 29.71 -23.94
N PRO A 233 24.08 29.82 -24.93
CA PRO A 233 24.50 28.71 -25.81
C PRO A 233 25.45 27.72 -25.11
N VAL A 234 25.02 27.16 -23.98
CA VAL A 234 25.66 26.04 -23.30
C VAL A 234 24.65 24.90 -23.15
N ASN A 235 25.14 23.66 -23.13
CA ASN A 235 24.27 22.49 -23.32
C ASN A 235 23.54 22.02 -22.06
N ASN A 236 24.10 22.21 -20.86
CA ASN A 236 23.53 21.60 -19.65
C ASN A 236 23.73 22.41 -18.38
N VAL A 237 24.96 22.60 -17.90
CA VAL A 237 25.16 23.28 -16.61
C VAL A 237 24.81 24.77 -16.69
N SER A 238 24.07 25.22 -15.69
CA SER A 238 23.59 26.59 -15.53
C SER A 238 24.13 27.20 -14.23
N ILE A 239 23.99 28.52 -14.11
CA ILE A 239 24.36 29.24 -12.90
C ILE A 239 23.27 30.24 -12.50
N ILE A 240 23.03 30.36 -11.20
CA ILE A 240 22.15 31.38 -10.63
C ILE A 240 23.02 32.48 -10.01
N ASP A 241 22.76 33.72 -10.40
CA ASP A 241 23.20 34.93 -9.70
C ASP A 241 22.10 35.30 -8.69
N LEU A 242 22.31 35.03 -7.40
CA LEU A 242 21.38 35.31 -6.32
C LEU A 242 21.90 36.47 -5.48
N ASN A 243 21.13 37.56 -5.36
CA ASN A 243 21.40 38.62 -4.40
C ASN A 243 20.38 38.54 -3.27
N VAL A 244 20.85 38.52 -2.03
CA VAL A 244 20.02 38.28 -0.84
C VAL A 244 20.41 39.24 0.28
N THR A 245 19.39 39.80 0.92
CA THR A 245 19.53 40.57 2.16
C THR A 245 19.04 39.72 3.33
N LEU A 246 19.90 39.48 4.31
CA LEU A 246 19.58 38.75 5.55
C LEU A 246 19.21 39.72 6.67
N SER A 247 18.52 39.21 7.69
CA SER A 247 18.15 39.99 8.87
C SER A 247 19.29 40.11 9.88
N GLU A 248 20.31 39.27 9.74
CA GLU A 248 21.48 39.17 10.61
C GLU A 248 22.76 39.43 9.80
N ASN A 249 23.78 39.95 10.48
CA ASN A 249 25.11 40.17 9.90
C ASN A 249 25.98 38.93 10.11
N VAL A 250 26.55 38.39 9.03
CA VAL A 250 27.46 37.24 9.08
C VAL A 250 28.60 37.42 8.07
N LYS A 251 29.81 36.97 8.39
CA LYS A 251 30.90 37.02 7.41
C LYS A 251 30.68 35.96 6.33
N ILE A 252 30.99 36.28 5.08
CA ILE A 252 30.77 35.33 3.97
C ILE A 252 31.50 34.00 4.15
N ASP A 253 32.71 33.99 4.71
CA ASP A 253 33.42 32.72 4.98
C ASP A 253 32.67 31.85 6.00
N GLU A 254 32.17 32.45 7.08
CA GLU A 254 31.35 31.74 8.08
C GLU A 254 30.04 31.24 7.46
N LEU A 255 29.42 32.04 6.59
CA LEU A 255 28.20 31.65 5.87
C LEU A 255 28.45 30.44 4.96
N MET A 256 29.56 30.42 4.22
CA MET A 256 29.95 29.33 3.32
C MET A 256 30.23 28.04 4.10
N ASP A 257 30.99 28.13 5.19
CA ASP A 257 31.29 26.97 6.05
C ASP A 257 30.03 26.35 6.65
N GLU A 258 29.06 27.18 7.03
CA GLU A 258 27.78 26.72 7.55
C GLU A 258 26.87 26.13 6.48
N MET A 259 26.90 26.65 5.25
CA MET A 259 26.21 26.04 4.10
C MET A 259 26.81 24.67 3.76
N GLU A 260 28.13 24.51 3.79
CA GLU A 260 28.83 23.24 3.49
C GLU A 260 28.38 22.11 4.44
N LYS A 261 28.07 22.44 5.70
CA LYS A 261 27.57 21.49 6.71
C LYS A 261 26.13 20.99 6.47
N SER A 262 25.38 21.62 5.57
CA SER A 262 23.98 21.24 5.29
C SER A 262 23.82 19.92 4.53
N GLY A 263 24.89 19.43 3.88
CA GLY A 263 24.93 18.14 3.18
C GLY A 263 24.41 18.16 1.73
N TYR A 264 23.72 19.22 1.30
CA TYR A 264 23.14 19.34 -0.05
C TYR A 264 23.53 20.63 -0.78
N ILE A 265 24.39 21.41 -0.14
CA ILE A 265 25.07 22.56 -0.73
C ILE A 265 26.55 22.23 -0.74
N LEU A 266 27.15 22.17 -1.93
CA LEU A 266 28.60 22.04 -2.10
C LEU A 266 29.21 23.43 -2.25
N ILE A 267 30.33 23.68 -1.56
CA ILE A 267 31.11 24.90 -1.78
C ILE A 267 32.24 24.58 -2.77
N ASN A 268 32.16 25.16 -3.96
CA ASN A 268 33.23 25.08 -4.95
C ASN A 268 34.33 26.10 -4.59
N LYS A 269 35.52 25.57 -4.24
CA LYS A 269 36.74 26.34 -3.94
C LYS A 269 37.76 26.25 -5.09
N ARG A 270 37.40 25.64 -6.22
CA ARG A 270 38.25 25.41 -7.39
C ARG A 270 37.81 26.33 -8.54
N LYS A 271 38.76 26.69 -9.41
CA LYS A 271 38.50 27.51 -10.62
C LYS A 271 37.89 26.66 -11.75
N LEU A 272 36.67 26.18 -11.53
CA LEU A 272 35.93 25.33 -12.46
C LEU A 272 34.96 26.15 -13.33
N VAL A 273 34.56 25.59 -14.47
CA VAL A 273 33.59 26.17 -15.40
C VAL A 273 32.40 25.24 -15.60
N SER A 274 31.36 25.71 -16.30
CA SER A 274 30.09 24.99 -16.46
C SER A 274 30.25 23.50 -16.81
N SER A 275 31.09 23.13 -17.78
CA SER A 275 31.26 21.74 -18.21
C SER A 275 31.81 20.80 -17.13
N ASP A 276 32.56 21.32 -16.16
CA ASP A 276 33.17 20.52 -15.08
C ASP A 276 32.13 20.00 -14.08
N PHE A 277 30.93 20.59 -14.07
CA PHE A 277 29.83 20.18 -13.19
C PHE A 277 28.85 19.23 -13.88
N ASN A 278 29.07 18.84 -15.14
CA ASN A 278 28.24 17.86 -15.82
C ASN A 278 28.27 16.53 -15.05
N THR A 279 27.12 15.87 -14.93
CA THR A 279 26.98 14.57 -14.27
C THR A 279 27.17 14.62 -12.73
N THR A 280 27.09 15.80 -12.12
CA THR A 280 26.99 15.93 -10.67
C THR A 280 25.61 15.52 -10.17
N THR A 281 25.52 15.00 -8.94
CA THR A 281 24.25 14.72 -8.24
C THR A 281 23.93 15.76 -7.16
N MET A 282 24.77 16.80 -7.03
CA MET A 282 24.58 17.87 -6.07
C MET A 282 23.60 18.92 -6.63
N PRO A 283 22.52 19.28 -5.90
CA PRO A 283 21.53 20.23 -6.40
C PRO A 283 22.05 21.67 -6.45
N SER A 284 22.84 22.07 -5.44
CA SER A 284 23.34 23.43 -5.29
C SER A 284 24.86 23.41 -5.10
N ILE A 285 25.59 24.08 -5.99
CA ILE A 285 27.04 24.22 -5.88
C ILE A 285 27.38 25.72 -5.83
N VAL A 286 27.64 26.25 -4.64
CA VAL A 286 27.97 27.66 -4.44
C VAL A 286 29.43 27.90 -4.78
N ASP A 287 29.69 28.82 -5.69
CA ASP A 287 31.04 29.19 -6.11
C ASP A 287 31.63 30.23 -5.14
N LYS A 288 32.70 29.86 -4.43
CA LYS A 288 33.28 30.73 -3.41
C LYS A 288 33.88 32.01 -4.02
N ASP A 289 34.64 31.87 -5.09
CA ASP A 289 35.41 32.99 -5.68
C ASP A 289 34.52 33.93 -6.51
N ALA A 290 33.41 33.42 -7.06
CA ALA A 290 32.44 34.24 -7.78
C ALA A 290 31.35 34.86 -6.87
N SER A 291 31.23 34.39 -5.62
CA SER A 291 30.33 34.97 -4.62
C SER A 291 31.02 36.11 -3.84
N MET A 292 30.24 37.07 -3.34
CA MET A 292 30.79 38.21 -2.62
C MET A 292 29.82 38.76 -1.58
N GLN A 293 30.39 39.32 -0.51
CA GLN A 293 29.67 40.12 0.46
C GLN A 293 29.65 41.57 -0.01
N LEU A 294 28.45 42.15 -0.16
CA LEU A 294 28.25 43.52 -0.64
C LEU A 294 28.25 44.52 0.51
N THR A 295 27.57 44.16 1.60
CA THR A 295 27.51 44.91 2.86
C THR A 295 27.48 43.91 4.03
N ASP A 296 27.31 44.38 5.27
CA ASP A 296 27.30 43.51 6.45
C ASP A 296 26.23 42.40 6.41
N ASN A 297 25.11 42.62 5.71
CA ASN A 297 23.99 41.67 5.60
C ASN A 297 23.48 41.44 4.17
N GLU A 298 24.16 41.95 3.14
CA GLU A 298 23.82 41.71 1.73
C GLU A 298 24.89 40.88 1.03
N TYR A 299 24.46 39.83 0.35
CA TYR A 299 25.34 38.85 -0.28
C TYR A 299 24.91 38.60 -1.71
N LYS A 300 25.91 38.41 -2.57
CA LYS A 300 25.76 37.87 -3.90
C LYS A 300 26.34 36.46 -3.92
N LEU A 301 25.50 35.47 -4.21
CA LEU A 301 25.86 34.06 -4.28
C LEU A 301 25.72 33.54 -5.70
N MET A 302 26.77 32.90 -6.21
CA MET A 302 26.79 32.27 -7.53
C MET A 302 26.60 30.77 -7.36
N ILE A 303 25.53 30.21 -7.91
CA ILE A 303 25.12 28.81 -7.64
C ILE A 303 25.07 28.02 -8.95
N TRP A 304 26.06 27.15 -9.17
CA TRP A 304 26.07 26.21 -10.30
C TRP A 304 25.09 25.07 -10.07
N TYR A 305 24.50 24.57 -11.16
CA TYR A 305 23.69 23.35 -11.15
C TYR A 305 23.60 22.70 -12.53
N ASP A 306 23.53 21.37 -12.50
CA ASP A 306 23.30 20.52 -13.67
C ASP A 306 21.79 20.38 -13.91
N ASN A 307 21.33 20.72 -15.12
CA ASN A 307 19.90 20.75 -15.46
C ASN A 307 19.28 19.37 -15.64
N GLU A 308 20.10 18.34 -15.88
CA GLU A 308 19.64 17.03 -16.32
C GLU A 308 19.97 15.97 -15.29
N TRP A 309 21.25 15.71 -15.04
CA TRP A 309 21.72 14.64 -14.16
C TRP A 309 21.45 14.93 -12.69
N SER A 310 21.77 16.14 -12.23
CA SER A 310 21.50 16.53 -10.83
C SER A 310 20.00 16.65 -10.57
N TYR A 311 19.26 17.21 -11.52
CA TYR A 311 17.80 17.26 -11.43
C TYR A 311 17.18 15.86 -11.38
N SER A 312 17.64 14.94 -12.23
CA SER A 312 17.23 13.53 -12.20
C SER A 312 17.53 12.88 -10.84
N ALA A 313 18.68 13.18 -10.24
CA ALA A 313 19.01 12.71 -8.90
C ALA A 313 18.03 13.23 -7.84
N GLN A 314 17.54 14.48 -7.95
CA GLN A 314 16.54 15.01 -7.01
C GLN A 314 15.17 14.36 -7.18
N VAL A 315 14.77 14.04 -8.42
CA VAL A 315 13.54 13.27 -8.70
C VAL A 315 13.62 11.87 -8.08
N ILE A 316 14.77 11.19 -8.23
CA ILE A 316 15.02 9.87 -7.63
C ILE A 316 14.93 9.96 -6.10
N ARG A 317 15.62 10.93 -5.48
CA ARG A 317 15.58 11.13 -4.01
C ARG A 317 14.18 11.41 -3.49
N LEU A 318 13.39 12.23 -4.18
CA LEU A 318 11.99 12.46 -3.80
C LEU A 318 11.18 11.17 -3.90
N THR A 319 11.34 10.41 -5.00
CA THR A 319 10.62 9.15 -5.20
C THR A 319 10.99 8.13 -4.12
N GLU A 320 12.26 8.03 -3.73
CA GLU A 320 12.71 7.22 -2.59
C GLU A 320 12.09 7.67 -1.27
N TYR A 321 12.07 8.98 -1.00
CA TYR A 321 11.48 9.53 0.21
C TYR A 321 9.98 9.19 0.29
N MET A 322 9.24 9.43 -0.80
CA MET A 322 7.83 9.08 -0.90
C MET A 322 7.62 7.60 -0.66
N ALA A 323 8.40 6.74 -1.33
CA ALA A 323 8.25 5.30 -1.18
C ALA A 323 8.55 4.82 0.24
N LYS A 324 9.57 5.39 0.91
CA LYS A 324 9.86 5.09 2.32
C LYS A 324 8.75 5.56 3.25
N TYR A 325 8.24 6.78 3.04
CA TYR A 325 7.14 7.34 3.83
C TYR A 325 5.86 6.52 3.66
N ASN A 326 5.48 6.25 2.42
CA ASN A 326 4.29 5.47 2.07
C ASN A 326 4.43 4.03 2.57
N TYR A 327 5.61 3.41 2.44
CA TYR A 327 5.87 2.11 3.05
C TYR A 327 5.68 2.18 4.56
N ALA A 328 6.26 3.16 5.26
CA ALA A 328 6.11 3.29 6.72
C ALA A 328 4.68 3.64 7.17
N THR A 329 3.89 4.30 6.32
CA THR A 329 2.53 4.77 6.66
C THR A 329 1.46 3.75 6.27
N ASN A 330 1.56 3.16 5.07
CA ASN A 330 0.65 2.13 4.57
C ASN A 330 0.99 0.77 5.19
N ASN A 331 2.28 0.49 5.38
CA ASN A 331 2.75 -0.55 6.27
C ASN A 331 3.27 0.15 7.53
N GLN A 332 2.37 0.76 8.32
CA GLN A 332 2.61 0.70 9.76
C GLN A 332 2.70 -0.77 10.09
N VAL A 333 3.90 -1.32 9.95
CA VAL A 333 4.29 -2.60 10.46
C VAL A 333 4.19 -2.36 11.94
N HIS A 334 3.00 -2.63 12.45
CA HIS A 334 2.69 -2.41 13.85
C HIS A 334 3.83 -3.10 14.62
N PRO A 335 4.40 -2.46 15.65
CA PRO A 335 5.68 -2.86 16.23
C PRO A 335 5.78 -4.37 16.50
N ASN A 336 4.66 -4.95 16.87
CA ASN A 336 4.41 -6.37 17.07
C ASN A 336 4.13 -7.20 15.78
N PHE A 337 4.47 -6.78 14.58
CA PHE A 337 4.33 -7.63 13.40
C PHE A 337 5.50 -8.59 13.32
N ILE A 338 5.22 -9.82 12.89
CA ILE A 338 6.17 -10.92 12.87
C ILE A 338 7.51 -10.59 12.20
N THR A 339 7.55 -9.74 11.16
CA THR A 339 8.82 -9.42 10.47
C THR A 339 9.76 -8.50 11.26
N ASN A 340 9.33 -7.98 12.42
CA ASN A 340 10.16 -7.18 13.31
C ASN A 340 10.90 -8.01 14.37
N PHE A 341 10.68 -9.32 14.40
CA PHE A 341 11.24 -10.23 15.39
C PHE A 341 12.21 -11.21 14.74
N ASP A 342 13.25 -11.57 15.50
CA ASP A 342 14.18 -12.64 15.14
C ASP A 342 13.74 -13.95 15.81
N PHE A 343 13.56 -14.99 15.01
CA PHE A 343 13.14 -16.31 15.48
C PHE A 343 14.30 -17.30 15.58
N GLN A 344 15.53 -16.92 15.25
CA GLN A 344 16.67 -17.83 15.28
C GLN A 344 16.89 -18.42 16.67
N ASN A 345 16.88 -19.76 16.75
CA ASN A 345 17.05 -20.52 18.00
C ASN A 345 16.06 -20.15 19.13
N ARG A 346 14.90 -19.56 18.79
CA ARG A 346 13.84 -19.22 19.75
C ARG A 346 12.84 -20.36 19.93
N GLU A 347 12.15 -20.36 21.06
CA GLU A 347 11.05 -21.28 21.37
C GLU A 347 9.72 -20.53 21.17
N VAL A 348 9.02 -20.83 20.08
CA VAL A 348 7.88 -20.01 19.63
C VAL A 348 6.57 -20.66 20.04
N ILE A 349 5.71 -19.91 20.73
CA ILE A 349 4.30 -20.28 20.90
C ILE A 349 3.51 -19.61 19.78
N LEU A 350 2.89 -20.38 18.90
CA LEU A 350 2.14 -19.88 17.75
C LEU A 350 0.66 -20.25 17.88
N ARG A 351 -0.20 -19.25 18.06
CA ARG A 351 -1.65 -19.42 18.10
C ARG A 351 -2.25 -19.27 16.71
N VAL A 352 -2.91 -20.31 16.18
CA VAL A 352 -3.55 -20.32 14.85
C VAL A 352 -5.03 -20.69 14.92
N ASP A 353 -5.87 -20.20 14.02
CA ASP A 353 -7.29 -20.55 14.01
C ASP A 353 -7.60 -21.78 13.14
N TRP A 354 -7.26 -22.98 13.59
CA TRP A 354 -7.59 -24.23 12.88
C TRP A 354 -8.95 -24.83 13.24
N ASN A 355 -9.92 -24.03 13.70
CA ASN A 355 -11.27 -24.55 13.94
C ASN A 355 -12.00 -24.85 12.63
N ILE A 356 -11.73 -26.04 12.08
CA ILE A 356 -12.17 -26.53 10.77
C ILE A 356 -13.48 -27.32 10.86
N PRO A 357 -14.33 -27.29 9.81
CA PRO A 357 -15.46 -28.20 9.69
C PRO A 357 -14.99 -29.60 9.24
N PHE A 358 -15.47 -30.64 9.92
CA PHE A 358 -15.16 -32.03 9.60
C PHE A 358 -16.40 -32.93 9.71
N ASN A 359 -16.35 -34.08 9.06
CA ASN A 359 -17.38 -35.12 9.18
C ASN A 359 -17.15 -35.93 10.46
N LYS A 360 -18.15 -35.95 11.34
CA LYS A 360 -18.06 -36.62 12.66
C LYS A 360 -17.96 -38.15 12.59
N THR A 361 -18.28 -38.75 11.44
CA THR A 361 -18.28 -40.21 11.29
C THR A 361 -16.92 -40.75 10.85
N ASP A 362 -16.23 -40.04 9.95
CA ASP A 362 -14.96 -40.50 9.34
C ASP A 362 -13.78 -39.55 9.56
N TYR A 363 -13.99 -38.42 10.24
CA TYR A 363 -13.00 -37.37 10.50
C TYR A 363 -12.36 -36.77 9.24
N SER A 364 -13.03 -36.87 8.09
CA SER A 364 -12.64 -36.15 6.87
C SER A 364 -12.85 -34.64 7.04
N ILE A 365 -11.87 -33.85 6.60
CA ILE A 365 -11.93 -32.39 6.64
C ILE A 365 -12.76 -31.91 5.44
N ASN A 366 -13.80 -31.13 5.70
CA ASN A 366 -14.67 -30.58 4.66
C ASN A 366 -14.08 -29.32 4.01
N ASP A 367 -13.27 -28.57 4.75
CA ASP A 367 -12.61 -27.34 4.34
C ASP A 367 -11.34 -27.11 5.18
N ASP A 368 -10.18 -26.99 4.52
CA ASP A 368 -8.86 -26.80 5.12
C ASP A 368 -8.39 -25.32 5.05
N PHE A 369 -9.20 -24.39 4.56
CA PHE A 369 -8.83 -23.00 4.30
C PHE A 369 -8.17 -22.32 5.51
N ARG A 370 -8.68 -22.60 6.71
CA ARG A 370 -8.16 -22.09 7.98
C ARG A 370 -6.73 -22.57 8.29
N ILE A 371 -6.40 -23.79 7.90
CA ILE A 371 -5.05 -24.34 8.01
C ILE A 371 -4.16 -23.63 7.00
N VAL A 372 -4.54 -23.67 5.72
CA VAL A 372 -3.79 -23.07 4.60
C VAL A 372 -3.46 -21.60 4.85
N SER A 373 -4.41 -20.83 5.38
CA SER A 373 -4.24 -19.39 5.61
C SER A 373 -3.17 -19.04 6.66
N SER A 374 -2.81 -19.99 7.53
CA SER A 374 -1.78 -19.80 8.57
C SER A 374 -0.39 -20.34 8.18
N LEU A 375 -0.29 -21.12 7.09
CA LEU A 375 0.95 -21.79 6.69
C LEU A 375 2.08 -20.79 6.44
N LYS A 376 1.79 -19.65 5.81
CA LYS A 376 2.78 -18.60 5.55
C LYS A 376 3.50 -18.11 6.81
N THR A 377 2.77 -17.97 7.92
CA THR A 377 3.38 -17.60 9.21
C THR A 377 4.27 -18.71 9.74
N ILE A 378 3.82 -19.96 9.65
CA ILE A 378 4.59 -21.12 10.12
C ILE A 378 5.88 -21.27 9.32
N GLU A 379 5.79 -21.23 7.99
CA GLU A 379 6.92 -21.33 7.06
C GLU A 379 7.94 -20.22 7.31
N TYR A 380 7.49 -18.97 7.43
CA TYR A 380 8.37 -17.83 7.72
C TYR A 380 9.14 -17.98 9.03
N ILE A 381 8.50 -18.52 10.07
CA ILE A 381 9.19 -18.81 11.33
C ILE A 381 10.20 -19.96 11.11
N LEU A 382 9.80 -21.07 10.47
CA LEU A 382 10.67 -22.23 10.22
C LEU A 382 11.94 -21.89 9.43
N GLU A 383 11.83 -21.03 8.42
CA GLU A 383 12.93 -20.54 7.57
C GLU A 383 14.03 -19.83 8.37
N GLN A 384 13.70 -19.25 9.54
CA GLN A 384 14.64 -18.56 10.42
C GLN A 384 15.37 -19.49 11.40
N ASN A 385 15.20 -20.81 11.27
CA ASN A 385 15.83 -21.80 12.15
C ASN A 385 15.51 -21.61 13.66
N PRO A 386 14.22 -21.61 14.06
CA PRO A 386 13.83 -21.62 15.46
C PRO A 386 14.27 -22.92 16.14
N LYS A 387 14.39 -22.86 17.47
CA LYS A 387 14.63 -24.06 18.27
C LYS A 387 13.43 -24.99 18.20
N ARG A 388 12.22 -24.45 18.35
CA ARG A 388 10.94 -25.14 18.10
C ARG A 388 9.80 -24.16 17.88
N ILE A 389 8.74 -24.63 17.23
CA ILE A 389 7.43 -23.99 17.12
C ILE A 389 6.40 -24.89 17.79
N MET A 390 5.65 -24.33 18.74
CA MET A 390 4.49 -24.96 19.35
C MET A 390 3.23 -24.32 18.80
N ILE A 391 2.54 -25.05 17.92
CA ILE A 391 1.27 -24.65 17.34
C ILE A 391 0.16 -24.94 18.35
N ILE A 392 -0.67 -23.94 18.61
CA ILE A 392 -1.83 -24.03 19.51
C ILE A 392 -3.06 -23.62 18.73
N SER A 393 -4.09 -24.44 18.81
CA SER A 393 -5.39 -24.19 18.19
C SER A 393 -6.52 -24.82 19.01
N HIS A 394 -7.75 -24.48 18.65
CA HIS A 394 -8.94 -25.09 19.18
C HIS A 394 -9.72 -25.79 18.08
N LEU A 395 -10.45 -26.83 18.45
CA LEU A 395 -11.41 -27.51 17.58
C LEU A 395 -12.75 -27.64 18.29
N GLY A 396 -13.82 -27.18 17.65
CA GLY A 396 -15.18 -27.32 18.17
C GLY A 396 -15.41 -26.62 19.52
N ARG A 397 -16.38 -27.12 20.28
CA ARG A 397 -16.76 -26.60 21.60
C ARG A 397 -16.88 -27.76 22.60
N PRO A 398 -15.75 -28.37 23.01
CA PRO A 398 -15.77 -29.34 24.10
C PRO A 398 -16.32 -28.68 25.37
N LYS A 399 -16.85 -29.49 26.28
CA LYS A 399 -17.42 -29.03 27.57
C LYS A 399 -16.36 -28.45 28.51
N GLY A 400 -15.08 -28.67 28.21
CA GLY A 400 -13.95 -28.09 28.94
C GLY A 400 -13.70 -28.74 30.30
N ASN A 401 -14.01 -30.04 30.40
CA ASN A 401 -13.79 -30.87 31.59
C ASN A 401 -12.69 -31.92 31.35
N GLY A 402 -11.69 -31.60 30.52
CA GLY A 402 -10.64 -32.53 30.09
C GLY A 402 -10.81 -33.03 28.66
N TYR A 403 -10.14 -34.14 28.35
CA TYR A 403 -10.04 -34.74 27.02
C TYR A 403 -11.41 -35.23 26.49
N GLU A 404 -11.71 -34.89 25.24
CA GLU A 404 -12.88 -35.38 24.51
C GLU A 404 -12.46 -35.89 23.12
N GLU A 405 -12.49 -37.21 22.92
CA GLU A 405 -12.02 -37.90 21.70
C GLU A 405 -12.51 -37.22 20.40
N GLU A 406 -13.80 -36.86 20.33
CA GLU A 406 -14.43 -36.23 19.16
C GLU A 406 -13.68 -34.97 18.67
N TYR A 407 -13.00 -34.25 19.56
CA TYR A 407 -12.32 -33.00 19.25
C TYR A 407 -10.79 -33.09 19.36
N SER A 408 -10.21 -34.28 19.39
CA SER A 408 -8.75 -34.48 19.43
C SER A 408 -8.10 -34.26 18.05
N TRP A 409 -6.93 -33.63 18.04
CA TRP A 409 -6.11 -33.48 16.85
C TRP A 409 -5.56 -34.80 16.30
N LYS A 410 -5.55 -35.87 17.10
CA LYS A 410 -5.05 -37.20 16.74
C LYS A 410 -5.66 -37.73 15.45
N HIS A 411 -6.95 -37.47 15.23
CA HIS A 411 -7.66 -37.91 14.02
C HIS A 411 -7.18 -37.20 12.75
N PHE A 412 -6.58 -36.01 12.88
CA PHE A 412 -6.20 -35.15 11.76
C PHE A 412 -4.70 -35.13 11.48
N MET A 413 -3.87 -35.75 12.33
CA MET A 413 -2.41 -35.71 12.23
C MET A 413 -1.87 -36.13 10.87
N LYS A 414 -2.44 -37.16 10.25
CA LYS A 414 -2.02 -37.61 8.91
C LYS A 414 -2.25 -36.53 7.85
N HIS A 415 -3.36 -35.81 7.93
CA HIS A 415 -3.68 -34.73 6.99
C HIS A 415 -2.84 -33.49 7.29
N LEU A 416 -2.73 -33.08 8.56
CA LEU A 416 -1.91 -31.94 8.97
C LEU A 416 -0.43 -32.13 8.59
N GLN A 417 0.11 -33.35 8.75
CA GLN A 417 1.49 -33.67 8.35
C GLN A 417 1.75 -33.41 6.86
N SER A 418 0.76 -33.52 5.97
CA SER A 418 0.96 -33.32 4.54
C SER A 418 1.30 -31.88 4.14
N TYR A 419 1.06 -30.90 5.02
CA TYR A 419 1.43 -29.50 4.80
C TYR A 419 2.87 -29.18 5.20
N PHE A 420 3.56 -30.09 5.87
CA PHE A 420 4.87 -29.83 6.44
C PHE A 420 5.92 -30.82 5.90
N ASN A 421 7.07 -30.28 5.52
CA ASN A 421 8.25 -31.08 5.17
C ASN A 421 8.95 -31.66 6.40
N GLU A 422 8.73 -31.06 7.58
CA GLU A 422 9.24 -31.52 8.86
C GLU A 422 8.17 -32.32 9.62
N GLN A 423 8.58 -33.24 10.48
CA GLN A 423 7.65 -34.06 11.27
C GLN A 423 6.88 -33.18 12.27
N LEU A 424 5.55 -33.18 12.15
CA LEU A 424 4.63 -32.55 13.09
C LEU A 424 4.34 -33.52 14.24
N HIS A 425 4.77 -33.17 15.45
CA HIS A 425 4.60 -34.00 16.62
C HIS A 425 3.43 -33.56 17.50
N LEU A 426 2.50 -34.45 17.83
CA LEU A 426 1.35 -34.15 18.69
C LEU A 426 1.70 -34.33 20.17
N LEU A 427 1.41 -33.31 20.98
CA LEU A 427 1.54 -33.34 22.43
C LEU A 427 0.19 -33.72 23.05
N GLU A 428 -0.07 -35.03 23.18
CA GLU A 428 -1.37 -35.58 23.61
C GLU A 428 -1.79 -35.16 25.03
N ASN A 429 -0.82 -34.84 25.90
CA ASN A 429 -1.08 -34.46 27.31
C ASN A 429 -1.55 -33.00 27.49
N GLY A 430 -1.63 -32.21 26.41
CA GLY A 430 -2.02 -30.80 26.49
C GLY A 430 -1.04 -29.97 27.34
N ILE A 431 -1.54 -29.00 28.11
CA ILE A 431 -0.73 -28.20 29.02
C ILE A 431 -0.50 -28.97 30.33
N SER A 432 0.65 -29.63 30.41
CA SER A 432 1.04 -30.43 31.58
C SER A 432 2.55 -30.43 31.83
N ILE A 433 2.98 -31.00 32.96
CA ILE A 433 4.40 -31.18 33.30
C ILE A 433 5.05 -32.21 32.36
N GLU A 434 4.32 -33.25 31.98
CA GLU A 434 4.75 -34.27 31.03
C GLU A 434 5.09 -33.64 29.67
N THR A 435 4.24 -32.72 29.20
CA THR A 435 4.50 -31.95 27.97
C THR A 435 5.78 -31.11 28.08
N LEU A 436 6.05 -30.47 29.22
CA LEU A 436 7.31 -29.73 29.41
C LEU A 436 8.54 -30.64 29.40
N ASN A 437 8.44 -31.82 30.01
CA ASN A 437 9.52 -32.81 29.99
C ASN A 437 9.79 -33.29 28.56
N GLU A 438 8.75 -33.55 27.79
CA GLU A 438 8.84 -33.96 26.39
C GLU A 438 9.50 -32.87 25.51
N LEU A 439 9.17 -31.60 25.75
CA LEU A 439 9.78 -30.47 25.03
C LEU A 439 11.27 -30.27 25.37
N GLN A 440 11.73 -30.68 26.56
CA GLN A 440 13.14 -30.62 26.93
C GLN A 440 14.01 -31.61 26.13
N GLU A 441 13.42 -32.70 25.64
CA GLU A 441 14.14 -33.66 24.80
C GLU A 441 14.54 -33.09 23.44
N ASN A 442 13.88 -32.00 22.98
CA ASN A 442 14.15 -31.29 21.72
C ASN A 442 14.30 -32.21 20.49
N LYS A 443 13.49 -33.29 20.42
CA LYS A 443 13.52 -34.27 19.32
C LYS A 443 12.92 -33.76 18.01
N HIS A 444 12.01 -32.79 18.09
CA HIS A 444 11.29 -32.24 16.94
C HIS A 444 11.41 -30.70 16.95
N ARG A 445 11.20 -30.08 15.78
CA ARG A 445 11.12 -28.63 15.65
C ARG A 445 9.69 -28.11 15.57
N LEU A 446 8.73 -28.97 15.20
CA LEU A 446 7.34 -28.59 15.00
C LEU A 446 6.44 -29.46 15.87
N TYR A 447 5.74 -28.80 16.79
CA TYR A 447 4.82 -29.43 17.74
C TYR A 447 3.41 -28.88 17.55
N LEU A 448 2.41 -29.74 17.71
CA LEU A 448 1.00 -29.37 17.86
C LEU A 448 0.56 -29.73 19.28
N LEU A 449 0.07 -28.75 20.02
CA LEU A 449 -0.57 -28.99 21.30
C LEU A 449 -1.95 -29.61 21.06
N GLU A 450 -2.36 -30.57 21.91
CA GLU A 450 -3.74 -31.04 21.92
C GLU A 450 -4.73 -29.87 22.12
N ASN A 451 -5.99 -30.07 21.72
CA ASN A 451 -7.02 -29.05 21.69
C ASN A 451 -7.06 -28.20 22.97
N ILE A 452 -6.72 -26.92 22.82
CA ILE A 452 -6.56 -25.99 23.95
C ILE A 452 -7.84 -25.84 24.78
N ARG A 453 -9.01 -26.11 24.21
CA ARG A 453 -10.30 -26.05 24.92
C ARG A 453 -10.59 -27.26 25.80
N PHE A 454 -9.74 -28.28 25.83
CA PHE A 454 -9.81 -29.31 26.87
C PHE A 454 -9.44 -28.76 28.26
N HIS A 455 -8.67 -27.67 28.29
CA HIS A 455 -8.41 -26.90 29.50
C HIS A 455 -9.54 -25.90 29.75
N GLY A 456 -10.21 -26.02 30.90
CA GLY A 456 -11.33 -25.12 31.26
C GLY A 456 -10.89 -23.66 31.39
N GLU A 457 -9.62 -23.44 31.69
CA GLU A 457 -8.93 -22.16 31.81
C GLU A 457 -8.97 -21.35 30.51
N GLU A 458 -8.93 -21.98 29.34
CA GLU A 458 -8.88 -21.29 28.04
C GLU A 458 -10.02 -20.28 27.86
N THR A 459 -11.25 -20.70 28.19
CA THR A 459 -12.45 -19.87 28.00
C THR A 459 -12.87 -19.10 29.24
N LYS A 460 -12.40 -19.52 30.43
CA LYS A 460 -12.70 -18.87 31.73
C LYS A 460 -11.60 -17.90 32.17
N TYR A 461 -10.58 -17.69 31.34
CA TYR A 461 -9.48 -16.80 31.66
C TYR A 461 -9.97 -15.38 31.92
N ASN A 462 -9.56 -14.84 33.06
CA ASN A 462 -9.93 -13.52 33.55
C ASN A 462 -8.69 -12.69 33.95
N GLY A 463 -7.50 -13.10 33.49
CA GLY A 463 -6.23 -12.45 33.83
C GLY A 463 -5.55 -12.98 35.10
N THR A 464 -6.15 -13.90 35.85
CA THR A 464 -5.49 -14.49 37.03
C THR A 464 -4.55 -15.61 36.66
N ASN A 465 -3.37 -15.62 37.26
CA ASN A 465 -2.40 -16.68 37.07
C ASN A 465 -2.81 -17.94 37.87
N ASN A 466 -2.66 -19.12 37.28
CA ASN A 466 -2.86 -20.41 37.91
C ASN A 466 -1.82 -21.42 37.38
N GLU A 467 -1.82 -22.64 37.90
CA GLU A 467 -0.81 -23.65 37.53
C GLU A 467 -0.77 -23.92 36.02
N ILE A 468 -1.92 -23.98 35.35
CA ILE A 468 -1.99 -24.20 33.88
C ILE A 468 -1.43 -23.01 33.12
N VAL A 469 -1.74 -21.77 33.53
CA VAL A 469 -1.18 -20.56 32.90
C VAL A 469 0.33 -20.48 33.13
N ASP A 470 0.83 -20.88 34.31
CA ASP A 470 2.26 -20.95 34.59
C ASP A 470 2.97 -21.98 33.71
N LEU A 471 2.35 -23.15 33.50
CA LEU A 471 2.88 -24.16 32.59
C LEU A 471 2.87 -23.67 31.13
N TYR A 472 1.79 -23.04 30.68
CA TYR A 472 1.69 -22.42 29.35
C TYR A 472 2.81 -21.40 29.10
N ASN A 473 3.13 -20.57 30.09
CA ASN A 473 4.19 -19.57 29.98
C ASN A 473 5.61 -20.16 29.91
N LYS A 474 5.81 -21.39 30.41
CA LYS A 474 7.10 -22.10 30.33
C LYS A 474 7.34 -22.77 28.98
N MET A 475 6.34 -22.80 28.10
CA MET A 475 6.41 -23.55 26.83
C MET A 475 7.19 -22.84 25.72
N GLY A 476 7.40 -21.53 25.82
CA GLY A 476 8.20 -20.78 24.86
C GLY A 476 8.63 -19.39 25.35
N THR A 477 9.46 -18.72 24.56
CA THR A 477 10.09 -17.43 24.87
C THR A 477 9.54 -16.27 24.06
N ILE A 478 8.75 -16.54 23.02
CA ILE A 478 8.08 -15.54 22.20
C ILE A 478 6.70 -16.06 21.80
N PHE A 479 5.70 -15.19 21.82
CA PHE A 479 4.33 -15.50 21.42
C PHE A 479 3.99 -14.86 20.08
N VAL A 480 3.45 -15.66 19.16
CA VAL A 480 2.93 -15.20 17.87
C VAL A 480 1.45 -15.54 17.79
N ASN A 481 0.62 -14.53 17.55
CA ASN A 481 -0.81 -14.74 17.33
C ASN A 481 -1.17 -14.56 15.86
N ASP A 482 -1.62 -15.62 15.23
CA ASP A 482 -2.11 -15.62 13.85
C ASP A 482 -3.56 -16.11 13.77
N ALA A 483 -4.33 -15.93 14.86
CA ALA A 483 -5.71 -16.39 15.01
C ALA A 483 -6.69 -15.22 15.13
N PHE A 484 -6.82 -14.39 14.08
CA PHE A 484 -7.66 -13.18 14.08
C PHE A 484 -9.11 -13.44 14.54
N GLY A 485 -9.72 -14.54 14.07
CA GLY A 485 -11.07 -14.95 14.46
C GLY A 485 -11.26 -15.18 15.96
N CYS A 486 -10.19 -15.41 16.72
CA CYS A 486 -10.22 -15.60 18.17
C CYS A 486 -9.93 -14.30 18.95
N MET A 487 -9.41 -13.24 18.30
CA MET A 487 -8.93 -12.04 18.98
C MET A 487 -10.03 -11.17 19.60
N HIS A 488 -11.30 -11.39 19.27
CA HIS A 488 -12.42 -10.69 19.92
C HIS A 488 -12.65 -11.15 21.38
N ARG A 489 -11.92 -12.17 21.86
CA ARG A 489 -12.04 -12.72 23.22
C ARG A 489 -10.70 -12.68 23.95
N GLY A 490 -10.75 -12.43 25.26
CA GLY A 490 -9.59 -12.50 26.16
C GLY A 490 -9.30 -13.93 26.65
N HIS A 491 -9.20 -14.90 25.74
CA HIS A 491 -8.90 -16.29 26.11
C HIS A 491 -7.44 -16.45 26.56
N MET A 492 -7.15 -17.48 27.35
CA MET A 492 -5.80 -17.77 27.86
C MET A 492 -4.75 -17.86 26.75
N SER A 493 -5.04 -18.61 25.67
CA SER A 493 -4.12 -18.77 24.55
C SER A 493 -3.90 -17.52 23.69
N ILE A 494 -4.63 -16.43 23.96
CA ILE A 494 -4.53 -15.14 23.28
C ILE A 494 -3.87 -14.08 24.19
N THR A 495 -4.27 -14.03 25.47
CA THR A 495 -3.89 -12.97 26.41
C THR A 495 -3.15 -13.46 27.66
N GLY A 496 -2.83 -14.74 27.76
CA GLY A 496 -2.22 -15.36 28.95
C GLY A 496 -0.69 -15.49 28.91
N PHE A 497 -0.02 -15.04 27.86
CA PHE A 497 1.44 -15.14 27.70
C PHE A 497 2.20 -13.93 28.29
N ASN A 498 2.80 -14.10 29.45
CA ASN A 498 3.45 -13.06 30.25
C ASN A 498 4.82 -12.57 29.71
N GLY A 499 5.37 -13.17 28.66
CA GLY A 499 6.65 -12.73 28.08
C GLY A 499 6.56 -11.36 27.38
N GLU A 500 7.69 -10.66 27.28
CA GLU A 500 7.75 -9.31 26.70
C GLU A 500 7.58 -9.31 25.17
N GLU A 501 8.14 -10.31 24.48
CA GLU A 501 8.09 -10.40 23.02
C GLU A 501 6.82 -11.09 22.55
N LYS A 502 5.95 -10.30 21.93
CA LYS A 502 4.67 -10.72 21.38
C LYS A 502 4.55 -10.18 19.97
N ALA A 503 4.22 -11.06 19.03
CA ALA A 503 3.98 -10.70 17.64
C ALA A 503 2.62 -11.19 17.15
N PHE A 504 2.13 -10.64 16.04
CA PHE A 504 1.06 -11.24 15.26
C PHE A 504 1.54 -11.57 13.85
N GLY A 505 0.97 -12.64 13.29
CA GLY A 505 1.39 -13.19 12.00
C GLY A 505 0.80 -12.50 10.79
N PHE A 506 1.10 -13.05 9.61
CA PHE A 506 0.65 -12.52 8.32
C PHE A 506 -0.87 -12.54 8.16
N LEU A 507 -1.57 -13.55 8.69
CA LEU A 507 -3.02 -13.63 8.58
C LEU A 507 -3.66 -12.47 9.33
N VAL A 508 -3.24 -12.23 10.58
CA VAL A 508 -3.77 -11.12 11.39
C VAL A 508 -3.46 -9.76 10.76
N GLN A 509 -2.25 -9.57 10.23
CA GLN A 509 -1.90 -8.32 9.54
C GLN A 509 -2.76 -8.09 8.28
N ASN A 510 -3.01 -9.14 7.49
CA ASN A 510 -3.83 -9.04 6.29
C ASN A 510 -5.29 -8.72 6.65
N GLU A 511 -5.83 -9.31 7.72
CA GLU A 511 -7.18 -8.98 8.24
C GLU A 511 -7.26 -7.49 8.62
N ILE A 512 -6.28 -7.00 9.39
CA ILE A 512 -6.25 -5.58 9.81
C ILE A 512 -6.19 -4.66 8.60
N ASN A 513 -5.24 -4.88 7.68
CA ASN A 513 -5.07 -4.05 6.49
C ASN A 513 -6.36 -3.98 5.65
N CYS A 514 -7.02 -5.12 5.50
CA CYS A 514 -8.26 -5.22 4.75
C CYS A 514 -9.41 -4.45 5.42
N LEU A 515 -9.58 -4.61 6.74
CA LEU A 515 -10.63 -3.94 7.49
C LEU A 515 -10.38 -2.43 7.64
N GLU A 516 -9.12 -1.99 7.63
CA GLU A 516 -8.74 -0.58 7.60
C GLU A 516 -9.16 0.12 6.30
N LEU A 517 -9.25 -0.59 5.17
CA LEU A 517 -9.82 -0.03 3.94
C LEU A 517 -11.26 0.44 4.15
N ILE A 518 -12.03 -0.30 4.95
CA ILE A 518 -13.42 0.05 5.29
C ILE A 518 -13.46 1.14 6.37
N ASN A 519 -12.61 1.04 7.40
CA ASN A 519 -12.64 1.95 8.54
C ASN A 519 -12.06 3.33 8.26
N LYS A 520 -10.92 3.42 7.55
CA LYS A 520 -10.23 4.68 7.27
C LYS A 520 -10.62 5.26 5.91
N ASN A 521 -10.85 4.40 4.91
CA ASN A 521 -11.15 4.76 3.52
C ASN A 521 -10.35 5.98 3.02
N ILE A 522 -9.01 5.89 3.13
CA ILE A 522 -8.08 7.00 2.86
C ILE A 522 -8.23 7.54 1.42
N ASN A 523 -8.58 6.65 0.48
CA ASN A 523 -8.71 6.98 -0.94
C ASN A 523 -10.11 7.51 -1.34
N HIS A 524 -11.03 7.65 -0.37
CA HIS A 524 -12.43 8.04 -0.63
C HIS A 524 -13.14 7.18 -1.69
N GLU A 525 -12.81 5.89 -1.74
CA GLU A 525 -13.41 4.91 -2.65
C GLU A 525 -14.87 4.64 -2.22
N LYS A 526 -15.78 4.45 -3.18
CA LYS A 526 -17.18 4.10 -2.87
C LYS A 526 -17.28 2.64 -2.46
N ILE A 527 -17.84 2.39 -1.27
CA ILE A 527 -17.94 1.04 -0.69
C ILE A 527 -19.40 0.55 -0.69
N LEU A 528 -19.64 -0.62 -1.28
CA LEU A 528 -20.91 -1.36 -1.20
C LEU A 528 -20.75 -2.56 -0.27
N ALA A 529 -21.57 -2.65 0.78
CA ALA A 529 -21.69 -3.86 1.58
C ALA A 529 -22.86 -4.72 1.09
N ILE A 530 -22.63 -5.98 0.76
CA ILE A 530 -23.66 -6.97 0.42
C ILE A 530 -23.83 -7.88 1.64
N VAL A 531 -25.00 -7.83 2.28
CA VAL A 531 -25.28 -8.53 3.53
C VAL A 531 -26.37 -9.58 3.34
N GLY A 532 -25.98 -10.86 3.43
CA GLY A 532 -26.85 -12.02 3.29
C GLY A 532 -26.95 -12.86 4.57
N GLY A 533 -27.34 -14.14 4.42
CA GLY A 533 -27.50 -15.08 5.51
C GLY A 533 -28.95 -15.24 6.02
N GLY A 534 -29.13 -16.17 6.97
CA GLY A 534 -30.45 -16.62 7.43
C GLY A 534 -30.99 -15.99 8.72
N LYS A 535 -30.14 -15.31 9.51
CA LYS A 535 -30.50 -14.77 10.83
C LYS A 535 -30.15 -13.29 10.94
N MET A 536 -31.18 -12.46 11.03
CA MET A 536 -31.04 -11.01 11.11
C MET A 536 -30.43 -10.54 12.43
N ASP A 537 -30.69 -11.21 13.56
CA ASP A 537 -30.14 -10.81 14.87
C ASP A 537 -28.61 -10.76 14.87
N ASP A 538 -27.96 -11.69 14.16
CA ASP A 538 -26.49 -11.75 14.02
C ASP A 538 -25.92 -10.61 13.15
N LYS A 539 -26.79 -9.85 12.46
CA LYS A 539 -26.41 -8.84 11.47
C LYS A 539 -26.78 -7.42 11.89
N ILE A 540 -27.60 -7.23 12.94
CA ILE A 540 -28.03 -5.89 13.40
C ILE A 540 -26.82 -5.00 13.68
N ALA A 541 -25.90 -5.44 14.55
CA ALA A 541 -24.73 -4.64 14.93
C ALA A 541 -23.87 -4.26 13.71
N LEU A 542 -23.65 -5.22 12.81
CA LEU A 542 -22.89 -5.01 11.58
C LEU A 542 -23.56 -3.99 10.66
N LEU A 543 -24.87 -4.11 10.43
CA LEU A 543 -25.62 -3.20 9.58
C LEU A 543 -25.62 -1.77 10.15
N GLY A 544 -25.79 -1.62 11.46
CA GLY A 544 -25.73 -0.33 12.14
C GLY A 544 -24.40 0.37 11.93
N GLU A 545 -23.28 -0.33 12.10
CA GLU A 545 -21.95 0.26 11.95
C GLU A 545 -21.56 0.50 10.50
N LEU A 546 -21.85 -0.45 9.60
CA LEU A 546 -21.63 -0.25 8.16
C LEU A 546 -22.45 0.93 7.64
N SER A 547 -23.69 1.14 8.11
CA SER A 547 -24.56 2.21 7.62
C SER A 547 -23.98 3.61 7.84
N LYS A 548 -23.07 3.76 8.82
CA LYS A 548 -22.37 5.00 9.13
C LYS A 548 -21.09 5.19 8.30
N LYS A 549 -20.51 4.10 7.77
CA LYS A 549 -19.16 4.07 7.18
C LYS A 549 -19.15 3.93 5.66
N VAL A 550 -19.96 3.01 5.13
CA VAL A 550 -19.98 2.69 3.69
C VAL A 550 -20.93 3.63 2.92
N ASP A 551 -21.01 3.49 1.60
CA ASP A 551 -21.82 4.34 0.74
C ASP A 551 -23.12 3.63 0.32
N GLY A 552 -23.13 2.30 0.33
CA GLY A 552 -24.30 1.49 0.03
C GLY A 552 -24.34 0.19 0.82
N ILE A 553 -25.54 -0.26 1.17
CA ILE A 553 -25.77 -1.58 1.77
C ILE A 553 -26.88 -2.28 1.00
N TYR A 554 -26.59 -3.47 0.50
CA TYR A 554 -27.57 -4.36 -0.12
C TYR A 554 -27.91 -5.51 0.83
N VAL A 555 -29.15 -5.58 1.30
CA VAL A 555 -29.60 -6.66 2.20
C VAL A 555 -30.37 -7.70 1.40
N SER A 556 -30.00 -8.97 1.59
CA SER A 556 -30.56 -10.11 0.85
C SER A 556 -30.66 -11.38 1.71
N GLY A 557 -31.13 -12.46 1.09
CA GLY A 557 -31.23 -13.79 1.68
C GLY A 557 -32.32 -13.90 2.73
N GLY A 558 -32.14 -14.82 3.68
CA GLY A 558 -33.11 -15.09 4.74
C GLY A 558 -33.40 -13.89 5.65
N ASN A 559 -32.50 -12.89 5.70
CA ASN A 559 -32.73 -11.62 6.41
C ASN A 559 -34.01 -10.90 5.95
N ILE A 560 -34.37 -11.03 4.68
CA ILE A 560 -35.58 -10.40 4.11
C ILE A 560 -36.84 -10.99 4.74
N ASN A 561 -36.83 -12.29 5.05
CA ASN A 561 -37.94 -12.92 5.77
C ASN A 561 -38.15 -12.27 7.15
N SER A 562 -37.06 -11.98 7.88
CA SER A 562 -37.12 -11.33 9.19
C SER A 562 -37.67 -9.90 9.07
N ILE A 563 -37.19 -9.12 8.09
CA ILE A 563 -37.63 -7.75 7.85
C ILE A 563 -39.13 -7.69 7.50
N MET A 564 -39.63 -8.65 6.71
CA MET A 564 -41.01 -8.67 6.28
C MET A 564 -41.99 -9.14 7.35
N LYS A 565 -41.57 -10.09 8.20
CA LYS A 565 -42.46 -10.75 9.16
C LYS A 565 -42.40 -10.18 10.58
N ASN A 566 -41.47 -9.27 10.86
CA ASN A 566 -41.30 -8.71 12.21
C ASN A 566 -40.97 -7.21 12.17
N ASP A 567 -41.90 -6.41 12.71
CA ASP A 567 -41.84 -4.94 12.72
C ASP A 567 -40.59 -4.39 13.41
N LYS A 568 -39.98 -5.12 14.35
CA LYS A 568 -38.70 -4.73 14.99
C LYS A 568 -37.61 -4.48 13.94
N TYR A 569 -37.42 -5.42 13.01
CA TYR A 569 -36.36 -5.31 12.00
C TYR A 569 -36.73 -4.31 10.91
N LYS A 570 -38.02 -4.19 10.58
CA LYS A 570 -38.50 -3.18 9.64
C LYS A 570 -38.22 -1.77 10.16
N ASN A 571 -38.56 -1.48 11.41
CA ASN A 571 -38.28 -0.20 12.05
C ASN A 571 -36.77 0.07 12.13
N TYR A 572 -35.97 -0.96 12.41
CA TYR A 572 -34.50 -0.84 12.43
C TYR A 572 -33.91 -0.47 11.06
N ILE A 573 -34.43 -1.07 9.96
CA ILE A 573 -34.00 -0.70 8.60
C ILE A 573 -34.35 0.77 8.28
N GLU A 574 -35.54 1.24 8.69
CA GLU A 574 -35.91 2.66 8.53
C GLU A 574 -35.03 3.59 9.37
N GLU A 575 -34.61 3.16 10.56
CA GLU A 575 -33.68 3.93 11.40
C GLU A 575 -32.33 4.13 10.71
N ILE A 576 -31.70 3.05 10.21
CA ILE A 576 -30.37 3.12 9.60
C ILE A 576 -30.35 3.78 8.22
N LYS A 577 -31.50 3.92 7.55
CA LYS A 577 -31.62 4.70 6.29
C LYS A 577 -31.30 6.19 6.47
N ASN A 578 -31.37 6.70 7.70
CA ASN A 578 -31.00 8.09 8.01
C ASN A 578 -29.48 8.29 8.11
N ASN A 579 -28.69 7.21 8.09
CA ASN A 579 -27.24 7.29 8.08
C ASN A 579 -26.70 7.56 6.66
N LYS A 580 -25.37 7.54 6.51
CA LYS A 580 -24.66 7.82 5.25
C LYS A 580 -25.07 6.86 4.13
N SER A 581 -25.20 5.57 4.44
CA SER A 581 -25.36 4.52 3.43
C SER A 581 -26.74 4.52 2.77
N LYS A 582 -26.75 4.37 1.44
CA LYS A 582 -27.97 4.04 0.72
C LYS A 582 -28.34 2.57 0.92
N ILE A 583 -29.52 2.30 1.46
CA ILE A 583 -29.98 0.93 1.75
C ILE A 583 -30.82 0.39 0.59
N TYR A 584 -30.44 -0.78 0.10
CA TYR A 584 -31.12 -1.57 -0.93
C TYR A 584 -31.63 -2.88 -0.33
N LEU A 585 -32.83 -3.30 -0.71
CA LEU A 585 -33.43 -4.56 -0.27
C LEU A 585 -33.78 -5.42 -1.48
N MET A 586 -33.63 -6.74 -1.34
CA MET A 586 -34.11 -7.73 -2.30
C MET A 586 -35.60 -7.53 -2.63
N LYS A 587 -35.94 -7.56 -3.92
CA LYS A 587 -37.31 -7.35 -4.45
C LYS A 587 -38.04 -8.62 -4.84
N ASP A 588 -37.33 -9.74 -5.02
CA ASP A 588 -37.87 -11.03 -5.43
C ASP A 588 -36.95 -12.18 -5.03
N GLY A 589 -37.49 -13.40 -5.01
CA GLY A 589 -36.76 -14.60 -4.60
C GLY A 589 -37.51 -15.91 -4.86
N LEU A 590 -36.79 -17.01 -4.66
CA LEU A 590 -37.38 -18.34 -4.61
C LEU A 590 -37.83 -18.63 -3.18
N ALA A 591 -39.12 -18.89 -3.00
CA ALA A 591 -39.71 -19.15 -1.69
C ALA A 591 -40.50 -20.44 -1.64
N SER A 592 -40.46 -21.10 -0.49
CA SER A 592 -41.20 -22.32 -0.17
C SER A 592 -41.64 -22.30 1.29
N SER A 593 -42.58 -23.17 1.66
CA SER A 593 -42.93 -23.45 3.06
C SER A 593 -41.89 -24.31 3.76
N ASP A 594 -41.11 -25.10 3.01
CA ASP A 594 -40.08 -26.01 3.50
C ASP A 594 -38.82 -25.94 2.63
N LEU A 595 -37.65 -25.98 3.26
CA LEU A 595 -36.34 -25.93 2.60
C LEU A 595 -36.09 -27.15 1.69
N ASN A 596 -36.77 -28.27 1.89
CA ASN A 596 -36.56 -29.50 1.12
C ASN A 596 -37.47 -29.62 -0.11
N VAL A 597 -38.33 -28.63 -0.34
CA VAL A 597 -39.28 -28.62 -1.48
C VAL A 597 -38.84 -27.55 -2.47
N PRO A 598 -38.94 -27.75 -3.79
CA PRO A 598 -38.61 -26.73 -4.80
C PRO A 598 -39.37 -25.41 -4.58
N GLY A 599 -38.65 -24.30 -4.62
CA GLY A 599 -39.20 -22.97 -4.42
C GLY A 599 -40.01 -22.49 -5.62
N THR A 600 -41.04 -21.69 -5.35
CA THR A 600 -41.75 -20.91 -6.38
C THR A 600 -41.26 -19.47 -6.33
N TYR A 601 -41.22 -18.82 -7.49
CA TYR A 601 -40.84 -17.43 -7.61
C TYR A 601 -41.90 -16.50 -7.02
N TYR A 602 -41.48 -15.55 -6.16
CA TYR A 602 -42.34 -14.50 -5.63
C TYR A 602 -41.61 -13.16 -5.61
N LYS A 603 -42.38 -12.07 -5.82
CA LYS A 603 -41.95 -10.73 -5.43
C LYS A 603 -42.05 -10.58 -3.91
N SER A 604 -41.15 -9.81 -3.31
CA SER A 604 -41.12 -9.54 -1.87
C SER A 604 -42.45 -8.95 -1.38
N GLU A 605 -43.11 -8.08 -2.16
CA GLU A 605 -44.42 -7.51 -1.81
C GLU A 605 -45.58 -8.54 -1.74
N ASN A 606 -45.44 -9.69 -2.41
CA ASN A 606 -46.51 -10.68 -2.60
C ASN A 606 -46.17 -12.07 -2.02
N LEU A 607 -45.28 -12.14 -1.03
CA LEU A 607 -44.90 -13.40 -0.40
C LEU A 607 -46.07 -13.98 0.45
N PRO A 608 -46.51 -15.23 0.22
CA PRO A 608 -47.50 -15.87 1.09
C PRO A 608 -47.02 -15.99 2.54
N LYS A 609 -47.93 -15.83 3.52
CA LYS A 609 -47.59 -15.83 4.97
C LYS A 609 -46.76 -17.05 5.42
N ASN A 610 -47.05 -18.22 4.85
CA ASN A 610 -46.43 -19.49 5.22
C ASN A 610 -45.14 -19.79 4.45
N ASN A 611 -44.72 -18.93 3.53
CA ASN A 611 -43.54 -19.13 2.70
C ASN A 611 -42.38 -18.28 3.19
N TYR A 612 -41.15 -18.73 2.91
CA TYR A 612 -39.91 -18.06 3.24
C TYR A 612 -39.02 -18.07 2.00
N PHE A 613 -38.37 -16.95 1.72
CA PHE A 613 -37.32 -16.88 0.70
C PHE A 613 -36.11 -17.69 1.16
N PHE A 614 -35.67 -18.61 0.30
CA PHE A 614 -34.48 -19.42 0.50
C PHE A 614 -33.36 -19.08 -0.50
N ASP A 615 -33.67 -18.35 -1.58
CA ASP A 615 -32.69 -17.79 -2.51
C ASP A 615 -33.19 -16.48 -3.13
N ILE A 616 -32.26 -15.67 -3.64
CA ILE A 616 -32.52 -14.40 -4.33
C ILE A 616 -33.07 -14.64 -5.75
N GLY A 617 -33.95 -13.74 -6.21
CA GLY A 617 -34.57 -13.81 -7.53
C GLY A 617 -33.75 -13.11 -8.61
N MET A 618 -34.06 -13.42 -9.88
CA MET A 618 -33.31 -12.88 -11.02
C MET A 618 -33.45 -11.36 -11.15
N GLN A 619 -34.61 -10.78 -10.82
CA GLN A 619 -34.79 -9.33 -10.89
C GLN A 619 -33.84 -8.62 -9.90
N SER A 620 -33.76 -9.13 -8.68
CA SER A 620 -32.86 -8.63 -7.63
C SER A 620 -31.39 -8.84 -7.99
N ILE A 621 -31.03 -9.92 -8.68
CA ILE A 621 -29.65 -10.11 -9.17
C ILE A 621 -29.27 -9.09 -10.24
N ILE A 622 -30.16 -8.81 -11.20
CA ILE A 622 -29.91 -7.80 -12.24
C ILE A 622 -29.72 -6.42 -11.60
N GLU A 623 -30.56 -6.08 -10.63
CA GLU A 623 -30.44 -4.84 -9.87
C GLU A 623 -29.13 -4.78 -9.09
N LEU A 624 -28.80 -5.84 -8.35
CA LEU A 624 -27.55 -5.93 -7.58
C LEU A 624 -26.33 -5.77 -8.49
N ASN A 625 -26.33 -6.39 -9.68
CA ASN A 625 -25.24 -6.23 -10.64
C ASN A 625 -25.07 -4.78 -11.10
N ASN A 626 -26.16 -4.08 -11.40
CA ASN A 626 -26.11 -2.66 -11.77
C ASN A 626 -25.56 -1.81 -10.63
N ILE A 627 -26.00 -2.08 -9.40
CA ILE A 627 -25.49 -1.41 -8.19
C ILE A 627 -23.98 -1.67 -8.06
N ILE A 628 -23.51 -2.91 -8.18
CA ILE A 628 -22.07 -3.26 -8.06
C ILE A 628 -21.19 -2.42 -9.00
N GLN A 629 -21.67 -2.06 -10.20
CA GLN A 629 -20.89 -1.25 -11.14
C GLN A 629 -20.62 0.17 -10.65
N GLU A 630 -21.49 0.73 -9.81
CA GLU A 630 -21.40 2.10 -9.28
C GLU A 630 -20.39 2.28 -8.13
N TYR A 631 -19.85 1.19 -7.60
CA TYR A 631 -18.96 1.18 -6.43
C TYR A 631 -17.57 0.65 -6.77
N ASP A 632 -16.58 1.00 -5.96
CA ASP A 632 -15.16 0.68 -6.17
C ASP A 632 -14.74 -0.56 -5.37
N ILE A 633 -15.24 -0.65 -4.13
CA ILE A 633 -14.98 -1.75 -3.18
C ILE A 633 -16.28 -2.45 -2.84
N ILE A 634 -16.29 -3.78 -2.88
CA ILE A 634 -17.42 -4.61 -2.48
C ILE A 634 -17.05 -5.42 -1.24
N PHE A 635 -17.80 -5.24 -0.16
CA PHE A 635 -17.71 -6.06 1.05
C PHE A 635 -18.87 -7.05 1.09
N TRP A 636 -18.61 -8.34 0.90
CA TRP A 636 -19.64 -9.37 0.88
C TRP A 636 -19.64 -10.19 2.17
N ASN A 637 -20.73 -10.14 2.93
CA ASN A 637 -20.92 -10.86 4.19
C ASN A 637 -22.27 -11.59 4.24
N GLY A 638 -22.26 -12.90 4.06
CA GLY A 638 -23.45 -13.75 4.06
C GLY A 638 -23.93 -14.10 2.64
N THR A 639 -24.23 -15.37 2.42
CA THR A 639 -24.73 -15.87 1.13
C THR A 639 -26.13 -15.33 0.81
N LEU A 640 -26.47 -15.24 -0.48
CA LEU A 640 -27.78 -14.74 -0.93
C LEU A 640 -28.88 -15.80 -0.85
N GLY A 641 -28.50 -17.07 -0.69
CA GLY A 641 -29.38 -18.23 -0.54
C GLY A 641 -28.72 -19.33 0.27
N VAL A 642 -29.39 -20.47 0.40
CA VAL A 642 -28.92 -21.65 1.15
C VAL A 642 -27.97 -22.47 0.28
N VAL A 643 -26.67 -22.22 0.41
CA VAL A 643 -25.62 -22.78 -0.47
C VAL A 643 -25.39 -24.29 -0.29
N GLU A 644 -25.83 -24.84 0.83
CA GLU A 644 -25.81 -26.26 1.14
C GLU A 644 -26.92 -27.04 0.43
N ASN A 645 -27.90 -26.35 -0.15
CA ASN A 645 -29.02 -26.94 -0.86
C ASN A 645 -29.00 -26.53 -2.34
N ASP A 646 -28.88 -27.50 -3.24
CA ASP A 646 -28.80 -27.24 -4.68
C ASP A 646 -30.04 -26.53 -5.23
N LEU A 647 -31.21 -26.66 -4.58
CA LEU A 647 -32.43 -25.93 -4.95
C LEU A 647 -32.32 -24.41 -4.74
N TYR A 648 -31.41 -23.95 -3.87
CA TYR A 648 -31.38 -22.58 -3.35
C TYR A 648 -29.97 -21.95 -3.30
N SER A 649 -29.02 -22.54 -4.03
CA SER A 649 -27.63 -22.06 -4.09
C SER A 649 -27.36 -21.16 -5.29
N TYR A 650 -28.28 -21.08 -6.25
CA TYR A 650 -28.08 -20.46 -7.56
C TYR A 650 -27.74 -18.98 -7.44
N GLY A 651 -28.45 -18.24 -6.59
CA GLY A 651 -28.25 -16.81 -6.46
C GLY A 651 -26.88 -16.44 -5.90
N SER A 652 -26.39 -17.22 -4.94
CA SER A 652 -25.03 -17.03 -4.38
C SER A 652 -23.95 -17.39 -5.41
N ARG A 653 -24.13 -18.46 -6.19
CA ARG A 653 -23.21 -18.84 -7.29
C ARG A 653 -23.17 -17.75 -8.36
N THR A 654 -24.34 -17.20 -8.70
CA THR A 654 -24.44 -16.12 -9.69
C THR A 654 -23.75 -14.84 -9.20
N LEU A 655 -23.95 -14.44 -7.94
CA LEU A 655 -23.22 -13.29 -7.38
C LEU A 655 -21.70 -13.51 -7.43
N LEU A 656 -21.22 -14.69 -7.04
CA LEU A 656 -19.79 -15.02 -7.10
C LEU A 656 -19.22 -14.82 -8.51
N GLU A 657 -19.89 -15.33 -9.55
CA GLU A 657 -19.46 -15.12 -10.93
C GLU A 657 -19.46 -13.64 -11.34
N LEU A 658 -20.48 -12.88 -10.92
CA LEU A 658 -20.56 -11.44 -11.21
C LEU A 658 -19.40 -10.69 -10.56
N LEU A 659 -19.09 -11.00 -9.30
CA LEU A 659 -17.98 -10.38 -8.58
C LEU A 659 -16.63 -10.72 -9.22
N ILE A 660 -16.42 -11.98 -9.65
CA ILE A 660 -15.20 -12.39 -10.38
C ILE A 660 -15.02 -11.58 -11.67
N LYS A 661 -16.12 -11.40 -12.42
CA LYS A 661 -16.11 -10.66 -13.70
C LYS A 661 -16.08 -9.14 -13.54
N SER A 662 -16.38 -8.62 -12.34
CA SER A 662 -16.55 -7.18 -12.10
C SER A 662 -15.25 -6.36 -12.17
N GLY A 663 -14.09 -6.98 -11.91
CA GLY A 663 -12.81 -6.28 -11.79
C GLY A 663 -12.70 -5.34 -10.58
N LYS A 664 -13.67 -5.37 -9.65
CA LYS A 664 -13.71 -4.54 -8.45
C LYS A 664 -12.83 -5.11 -7.33
N LYS A 665 -12.50 -4.32 -6.31
CA LYS A 665 -11.84 -4.82 -5.10
C LYS A 665 -12.87 -5.55 -4.23
N ILE A 666 -12.79 -6.87 -4.18
CA ILE A 666 -13.75 -7.72 -3.44
C ILE A 666 -13.16 -8.18 -2.12
N ILE A 667 -13.86 -7.89 -1.02
CA ILE A 667 -13.57 -8.34 0.33
C ILE A 667 -14.70 -9.27 0.77
N VAL A 668 -14.36 -10.49 1.16
CA VAL A 668 -15.34 -11.46 1.69
C VAL A 668 -15.20 -11.56 3.20
N GLY A 669 -16.33 -11.47 3.91
CA GLY A 669 -16.42 -11.63 5.36
C GLY A 669 -17.44 -12.68 5.76
N GLY A 670 -17.22 -13.30 6.93
CA GLY A 670 -18.11 -14.33 7.47
C GLY A 670 -17.72 -15.74 7.02
N GLY A 671 -17.68 -16.68 7.97
CA GLY A 671 -17.15 -18.03 7.75
C GLY A 671 -17.87 -18.80 6.64
N ASP A 672 -19.20 -18.77 6.61
CA ASP A 672 -19.99 -19.50 5.62
C ASP A 672 -19.78 -18.94 4.20
N THR A 673 -19.59 -17.62 4.08
CA THR A 673 -19.34 -16.97 2.78
C THR A 673 -17.93 -17.23 2.30
N ALA A 674 -16.94 -17.17 3.19
CA ALA A 674 -15.55 -17.55 2.88
C ALA A 674 -15.46 -19.00 2.39
N CYS A 675 -16.07 -19.95 3.11
CA CYS A 675 -16.12 -21.36 2.72
C CYS A 675 -16.77 -21.56 1.35
N PHE A 676 -17.89 -20.88 1.09
CA PHE A 676 -18.57 -20.94 -0.20
C PHE A 676 -17.70 -20.41 -1.35
N VAL A 677 -17.03 -19.28 -1.13
CA VAL A 677 -16.20 -18.61 -2.15
C VAL A 677 -14.95 -19.44 -2.47
N ASN A 678 -14.25 -19.97 -1.46
CA ASN A 678 -12.99 -20.69 -1.62
C ASN A 678 -13.13 -22.04 -2.35
N LYS A 679 -14.34 -22.61 -2.43
CA LYS A 679 -14.63 -23.79 -3.26
C LYS A 679 -14.53 -23.50 -4.77
N ASN A 680 -14.32 -22.25 -5.16
CA ASN A 680 -14.30 -21.79 -6.54
C ASN A 680 -13.05 -20.96 -6.79
N ASN A 681 -12.54 -20.97 -8.03
CA ASN A 681 -11.42 -20.11 -8.41
C ASN A 681 -11.86 -18.65 -8.45
N HIS A 682 -11.15 -17.78 -7.72
CA HIS A 682 -11.41 -16.35 -7.70
C HIS A 682 -10.11 -15.54 -7.61
N ASN A 683 -10.20 -14.26 -7.94
CA ASN A 683 -9.13 -13.26 -7.85
C ASN A 683 -9.48 -12.13 -6.86
N PHE A 684 -10.34 -12.42 -5.89
CA PHE A 684 -10.77 -11.46 -4.89
C PHE A 684 -9.60 -10.88 -4.09
N TYR A 685 -9.76 -9.64 -3.64
CA TYR A 685 -8.73 -8.91 -2.93
C TYR A 685 -8.40 -9.58 -1.59
N TYR A 686 -9.42 -10.00 -0.84
CA TYR A 686 -9.21 -10.70 0.42
C TYR A 686 -10.44 -11.53 0.85
N VAL A 687 -10.18 -12.70 1.46
CA VAL A 687 -11.21 -13.57 2.06
C VAL A 687 -10.90 -13.72 3.56
N SER A 688 -11.75 -13.15 4.40
CA SER A 688 -11.55 -13.10 5.86
C SER A 688 -11.91 -14.42 6.54
N THR A 689 -11.05 -14.83 7.47
CA THR A 689 -11.28 -15.92 8.43
C THR A 689 -11.93 -15.44 9.72
N GLY A 690 -11.94 -14.12 9.95
CA GLY A 690 -12.26 -13.48 11.22
C GLY A 690 -13.68 -13.61 11.74
N GLY A 691 -14.65 -13.97 10.89
CA GLY A 691 -16.05 -14.15 11.33
C GLY A 691 -16.56 -12.98 12.19
N GLY A 692 -16.93 -13.28 13.44
CA GLY A 692 -17.38 -12.27 14.41
C GLY A 692 -16.31 -11.24 14.82
N ALA A 693 -15.02 -11.60 14.79
CA ALA A 693 -13.93 -10.66 15.08
C ALA A 693 -13.85 -9.53 14.05
N SER A 694 -14.10 -9.82 12.77
CA SER A 694 -14.14 -8.80 11.73
C SER A 694 -15.28 -7.80 11.99
N ILE A 695 -16.42 -8.28 12.48
CA ILE A 695 -17.57 -7.44 12.85
C ILE A 695 -17.24 -6.54 14.04
N ASP A 696 -16.66 -7.11 15.10
CA ASP A 696 -16.28 -6.36 16.31
C ASP A 696 -15.19 -5.33 16.00
N TYR A 697 -14.25 -5.64 15.10
CA TYR A 697 -13.21 -4.69 14.67
C TYR A 697 -13.77 -3.55 13.80
N ILE A 698 -14.67 -3.85 12.86
CA ILE A 698 -15.40 -2.80 12.11
C ILE A 698 -16.16 -1.91 13.10
N SER A 699 -16.73 -2.47 14.16
CA SER A 699 -17.54 -1.71 15.11
C SER A 699 -16.69 -0.84 16.04
N ASN A 700 -15.65 -1.40 16.64
CA ASN A 700 -14.91 -0.78 17.74
C ASN A 700 -13.52 -0.24 17.34
N GLY A 701 -13.04 -0.54 16.14
CA GLY A 701 -11.69 -0.22 15.68
C GLY A 701 -10.57 -0.97 16.40
N SER A 702 -10.89 -1.91 17.29
CA SER A 702 -9.92 -2.70 18.07
C SER A 702 -10.59 -3.98 18.61
N LEU A 703 -9.78 -4.98 18.98
CA LEU A 703 -10.20 -6.25 19.58
C LEU A 703 -9.52 -6.48 20.94
N ALA A 704 -10.15 -7.27 21.81
CA ALA A 704 -9.61 -7.58 23.14
C ALA A 704 -8.18 -8.17 23.07
N GLY A 705 -7.97 -9.15 22.20
CA GLY A 705 -6.68 -9.75 21.93
C GLY A 705 -5.71 -8.85 21.18
N MET A 706 -6.19 -7.80 20.49
CA MET A 706 -5.32 -6.82 19.83
C MET A 706 -4.74 -5.84 20.84
N LYS A 707 -5.53 -5.43 21.84
CA LYS A 707 -5.07 -4.60 22.96
C LYS A 707 -3.95 -5.23 23.78
N TYR A 708 -3.76 -6.55 23.65
CA TYR A 708 -2.67 -7.26 24.33
C TYR A 708 -1.28 -6.99 23.72
N PHE A 709 -1.25 -6.47 22.49
CA PHE A 709 -0.04 -6.08 21.77
C PHE A 709 0.24 -4.57 21.88
N LEU A 710 -0.65 -3.80 22.52
CA LEU A 710 -0.49 -2.38 22.85
C LEU A 710 0.01 -2.25 24.29
#